data_AF-A0A2A2REH8-F1
#
_entry.id   AF-A0A2A2REH8-F1
#
_cell.length_a   1.000
_cell.length_b   1.000
_cell.length_c   1.000
_cell.angle_alpha   90.00
_cell.angle_beta   90.00
_cell.angle_gamma   90.00
#
_symmetry.space_group_name_H-M   'P 1'
#
loop_
_entity.id
_entity.type
_entity.pdbx_description
1 polymer ?
#
loop_
_entity_poly.entity_id
_entity_poly.type
_entity_poly.pdbx_seq_one_letter_code
_entity_poly.pdbx_strand_id
1 'polypeptide(L)'
;MKRLCLLACLLAASAFAADTPLRVFLRSGPKSHGPGAHDYPRFLAEWVPLLNARGARASGGDAFPTRAQLEATDVLILHAQEAGNIPAAEDRANLDAFLRRGGGLVVIHAGAVSRDPAWYRDVIGGSWRHGHTKWLEAPMHLYFTDRDHPVTQGVSNWAMDDEIYYDMEMHPSARVLAAAYTPKAIDTGGRGNREAQARAAEAVAQRKGVNIYDIQPQIWSYERQLEGAPRGYRAFVSLPGHRYENFNRPNYRALLLRGIAWAGQRANVDELCRPEELGDALRYPADGPTHPRAAAAKLEVHPEFKVGLVAAEPLINKVMNLDWDERGRLWVAETPEYPNGRRAPVTDAWKESGNLRGAKVDRAPEDRISILSDSDGDGVMDRKKVFADGLELVTSFVFHGRGVIAASAPDIWFLEDTDGDDVADRRTRLYTGLGIRDTHAVINNLRWGLDGWIYATHGYSQGDVTAGAGGRAFGPGGSGVVRFKADGSAFEQYNSKNGNTWGLETTWDGQIFWTQPTSGTVFFHSLLPESVLARGKMPGATTWKGMITNQRSFPAIEWPEQAYVQIDQVGRFTAASGCAVYEGGTWPAKWNYSYFTGEPTLNLVHHQFVRRDGTSYRTEKEAGREQTEFIRSRDLWFRPIDTRVGPDGALYVIDFYNQAVIHNDTRGPQHGPANAAVRPDRDHYFARIWRVDHREAKPLPVPALDRRDLAGLVRTIEQSPNAHVRKTAWRLAQENHGAAGARALTQINRGPIGSLPEQRHAAARAATTRAQQEAVLAEFAAATDDWIRSALVAAAVERANDYVLLALQAPQPAALAPFVAALAPALPAGQAIALVQAAANAPAAAHPVKNALLRGLAGLEAPAVVDDTTARLLQRLLAAPDTV
;
A
#
# COMPACT_ATOMS: atom_id res chain seq x y z
N MET A 1 33.05 56.76 1.08
CA MET A 1 32.85 57.85 2.06
C MET A 1 31.38 57.92 2.46
N LYS A 2 31.12 57.82 3.78
CA LYS A 2 29.88 58.16 4.52
C LYS A 2 28.60 57.38 4.18
N ARG A 3 28.43 56.22 4.83
CA ARG A 3 27.20 55.76 5.53
C ARG A 3 27.50 54.41 6.23
N LEU A 4 28.40 54.47 7.22
CA LEU A 4 28.59 53.49 8.28
C LEU A 4 28.31 54.25 9.59
N CYS A 5 27.75 53.60 10.61
CA CYS A 5 27.30 54.14 11.91
C CYS A 5 25.81 54.50 12.01
N LEU A 6 24.94 53.49 12.00
CA LEU A 6 23.64 53.51 12.70
C LEU A 6 23.04 52.09 12.75
N LEU A 7 23.80 51.11 13.23
CA LEU A 7 23.29 49.75 13.48
C LEU A 7 24.11 49.05 14.57
N ALA A 8 24.25 49.67 15.74
CA ALA A 8 25.02 49.10 16.86
C ALA A 8 24.46 49.40 18.27
N CYS A 9 23.22 49.89 18.40
CA CYS A 9 22.62 50.20 19.71
C CYS A 9 21.16 49.71 19.87
N LEU A 10 20.86 48.48 19.44
CA LEU A 10 19.61 47.78 19.81
C LEU A 10 19.83 46.30 20.18
N LEU A 11 21.08 45.90 20.44
CA LEU A 11 21.46 44.56 20.90
C LEU A 11 21.92 44.60 22.36
N ALA A 12 21.04 45.03 23.27
CA ALA A 12 21.25 44.92 24.72
C ALA A 12 19.95 45.13 25.50
N ALA A 13 18.92 44.31 25.27
CA ALA A 13 17.78 44.19 26.18
C ALA A 13 17.01 42.87 25.98
N SER A 14 17.72 41.74 25.99
CA SER A 14 17.11 40.42 26.20
C SER A 14 17.92 39.69 27.27
N ALA A 15 18.08 40.34 28.43
CA ALA A 15 18.53 39.65 29.62
C ALA A 15 17.46 38.59 29.96
N PHE A 16 17.85 37.33 29.88
CA PHE A 16 17.07 36.17 30.30
C PHE A 16 16.40 36.45 31.65
N ALA A 17 15.09 36.67 31.64
CA ALA A 17 14.30 36.40 32.83
C ALA A 17 14.42 34.89 33.05
N ALA A 18 15.07 34.47 34.13
CA ALA A 18 15.02 33.10 34.56
C ALA A 18 13.53 32.73 34.69
N ASP A 19 13.08 31.78 33.89
CA ASP A 19 11.68 31.39 33.84
C ASP A 19 11.26 30.94 35.25
N THR A 20 10.32 31.68 35.85
CA THR A 20 9.81 31.34 37.19
C THR A 20 9.29 29.89 37.17
N PRO A 21 9.69 29.05 38.15
CA PRO A 21 9.24 27.66 38.22
C PRO A 21 7.72 27.54 38.10
N LEU A 22 7.24 26.65 37.24
CA LEU A 22 5.80 26.40 37.07
C LEU A 22 5.21 25.94 38.41
N ARG A 23 4.19 26.65 38.92
CA ARG A 23 3.57 26.32 40.21
C ARG A 23 2.40 25.37 39.98
N VAL A 24 2.47 24.20 40.58
CA VAL A 24 1.49 23.12 40.36
C VAL A 24 0.80 22.77 41.68
N PHE A 25 -0.52 22.67 41.66
CA PHE A 25 -1.28 22.09 42.75
C PHE A 25 -1.97 20.81 42.28
N LEU A 26 -1.71 19.71 42.97
CA LEU A 26 -2.30 18.40 42.68
C LEU A 26 -3.42 18.12 43.68
N ARG A 27 -4.67 18.17 43.19
CA ARG A 27 -5.83 17.69 43.94
C ARG A 27 -5.93 16.18 43.80
N SER A 28 -5.77 15.51 44.92
CA SER A 28 -5.93 14.07 45.10
C SER A 28 -7.27 13.75 45.76
N GLY A 29 -7.49 12.48 46.09
CA GLY A 29 -8.60 12.00 46.88
C GLY A 29 -8.27 10.67 47.57
N PRO A 30 -9.20 10.10 48.35
CA PRO A 30 -8.99 8.80 48.98
C PRO A 30 -8.90 7.69 47.93
N LYS A 31 -8.09 6.66 48.21
CA LYS A 31 -8.05 5.40 47.45
C LYS A 31 -9.47 4.85 47.29
N SER A 32 -9.93 4.59 46.06
CA SER A 32 -11.33 4.18 45.82
C SER A 32 -11.55 2.78 45.25
N HIS A 33 -10.54 2.15 44.63
CA HIS A 33 -10.68 0.84 43.96
C HIS A 33 -9.68 -0.22 44.47
N GLY A 34 -9.67 -1.40 43.85
CA GLY A 34 -8.75 -2.51 44.18
C GLY A 34 -7.25 -2.16 44.00
N PRO A 35 -6.33 -3.09 44.30
CA PRO A 35 -4.89 -2.85 44.23
C PRO A 35 -4.45 -2.25 42.89
N GLY A 36 -3.67 -1.17 42.95
CA GLY A 36 -3.16 -0.46 41.77
C GLY A 36 -4.18 0.34 40.94
N ALA A 37 -5.47 0.27 41.24
CA ALA A 37 -6.52 1.00 40.53
C ALA A 37 -6.97 2.27 41.29
N HIS A 38 -7.11 3.43 40.66
CA HIS A 38 -7.54 4.69 41.32
C HIS A 38 -6.71 5.00 42.60
N ASP A 39 -5.39 4.89 42.48
CA ASP A 39 -4.45 5.12 43.60
C ASP A 39 -4.00 6.57 43.69
N TYR A 40 -4.97 7.46 43.93
CA TYR A 40 -4.73 8.90 44.00
C TYR A 40 -3.72 9.29 45.10
N PRO A 41 -3.76 8.73 46.33
CA PRO A 41 -2.79 9.06 47.37
C PRO A 41 -1.36 8.72 46.96
N ARG A 42 -1.16 7.58 46.29
CA ARG A 42 0.15 7.20 45.74
C ARG A 42 0.59 8.16 44.64
N PHE A 43 -0.31 8.52 43.72
CA PHE A 43 -0.01 9.52 42.68
C PHE A 43 0.42 10.84 43.29
N LEU A 44 -0.29 11.37 44.28
CA LEU A 44 0.10 12.58 44.99
C LEU A 44 1.50 12.45 45.63
N ALA A 45 1.73 11.35 46.36
CA ALA A 45 2.98 11.10 47.08
C ALA A 45 4.20 10.96 46.16
N GLU A 46 4.04 10.43 44.95
CA GLU A 46 5.13 10.21 44.00
C GLU A 46 5.28 11.39 43.00
N TRP A 47 4.18 11.98 42.51
CA TRP A 47 4.23 13.01 41.47
C TRP A 47 4.58 14.40 42.00
N VAL A 48 4.24 14.75 43.23
CA VAL A 48 4.68 16.03 43.81
C VAL A 48 6.22 16.09 43.92
N PRO A 49 6.90 15.08 44.52
CA PRO A 49 8.36 15.03 44.49
C PRO A 49 8.94 14.96 43.08
N LEU A 50 8.31 14.19 42.18
CA LEU A 50 8.75 14.11 40.78
C LEU A 50 8.75 15.48 40.12
N LEU A 51 7.63 16.21 40.15
CA LEU A 51 7.50 17.53 39.54
C LEU A 51 8.49 18.54 40.14
N ASN A 52 8.67 18.53 41.47
CA ASN A 52 9.69 19.35 42.13
C ASN A 52 11.10 19.02 41.64
N ALA A 53 11.42 17.73 41.49
CA ALA A 53 12.70 17.29 40.93
C ALA A 53 12.85 17.61 39.43
N ARG A 54 11.75 17.91 38.72
CA ARG A 54 11.74 18.35 37.31
C ARG A 54 11.70 19.88 37.16
N GLY A 55 11.90 20.63 38.24
CA GLY A 55 12.00 22.10 38.20
C GLY A 55 10.69 22.86 38.38
N ALA A 56 9.56 22.17 38.61
CA ALA A 56 8.32 22.81 39.03
C ALA A 56 8.33 23.14 40.53
N ARG A 57 7.38 23.95 41.00
CA ARG A 57 7.03 24.11 42.42
C ARG A 57 5.68 23.45 42.65
N ALA A 58 5.70 22.18 43.04
CA ALA A 58 4.51 21.36 43.22
C ALA A 58 4.12 21.21 44.69
N SER A 59 2.82 21.29 44.95
CA SER A 59 2.15 20.96 46.21
C SER A 59 0.85 20.21 45.92
N GLY A 60 0.13 19.74 46.93
CA GLY A 60 -1.16 19.09 46.71
C GLY A 60 -1.87 18.70 48.00
N GLY A 61 -3.07 18.14 47.86
CA GLY A 61 -3.90 17.68 48.97
C GLY A 61 -5.20 17.06 48.51
N ASP A 62 -6.00 16.57 49.46
CA ASP A 62 -7.19 15.75 49.19
C ASP A 62 -8.49 16.57 49.07
N ALA A 63 -8.43 17.88 49.31
CA ALA A 63 -9.55 18.81 49.23
C ALA A 63 -9.44 19.70 47.98
N PHE A 64 -10.56 20.35 47.59
CA PHE A 64 -10.49 21.41 46.59
C PHE A 64 -9.60 22.54 47.10
N PRO A 65 -8.71 23.13 46.26
CA PRO A 65 -7.77 24.11 46.77
C PRO A 65 -8.47 25.41 47.16
N THR A 66 -8.06 25.97 48.28
CA THR A 66 -8.54 27.28 48.75
C THR A 66 -8.18 28.39 47.77
N ARG A 67 -8.83 29.56 47.89
CA ARG A 67 -8.50 30.74 47.09
C ARG A 67 -7.01 31.08 47.10
N ALA A 68 -6.37 31.08 48.27
CA ALA A 68 -4.94 31.39 48.40
C ALA A 68 -4.05 30.34 47.71
N GLN A 69 -4.39 29.05 47.83
CA GLN A 69 -3.69 27.98 47.11
C GLN A 69 -3.86 28.14 45.60
N LEU A 70 -5.08 28.44 45.14
CA LEU A 70 -5.32 28.73 43.73
C LEU A 70 -4.50 29.93 43.28
N GLU A 71 -4.51 31.08 43.97
CA GLU A 71 -3.68 32.27 43.64
C GLU A 71 -2.16 31.94 43.56
N ALA A 72 -1.70 30.98 44.35
CA ALA A 72 -0.32 30.47 44.32
C ALA A 72 -0.04 29.43 43.23
N THR A 73 -1.02 29.08 42.38
CA THR A 73 -0.96 27.99 41.40
C THR A 73 -1.06 28.50 39.96
N ASP A 74 -0.27 27.93 39.06
CA ASP A 74 -0.36 28.12 37.61
C ASP A 74 -1.12 26.98 36.94
N VAL A 75 -0.93 25.74 37.40
CA VAL A 75 -1.63 24.53 36.90
C VAL A 75 -2.27 23.76 38.03
N LEU A 76 -3.58 23.53 37.94
CA LEU A 76 -4.33 22.66 38.83
C LEU A 76 -4.48 21.28 38.18
N ILE A 77 -3.89 20.25 38.79
CA ILE A 77 -4.09 18.85 38.43
C ILE A 77 -5.27 18.30 39.22
N LEU A 78 -6.27 17.77 38.52
CA LEU A 78 -7.45 17.12 39.08
C LEU A 78 -7.35 15.60 38.82
N HIS A 79 -6.87 14.86 39.83
CA HIS A 79 -6.81 13.39 39.79
C HIS A 79 -7.39 12.82 41.08
N ALA A 80 -8.72 12.81 41.14
CA ALA A 80 -9.49 12.31 42.27
C ALA A 80 -10.84 11.75 41.77
N GLN A 81 -11.49 10.94 42.60
CA GLN A 81 -12.81 10.42 42.30
C GLN A 81 -13.82 11.56 42.11
N GLU A 82 -14.44 11.63 40.93
CA GLU A 82 -15.44 12.65 40.58
C GLU A 82 -14.98 14.09 40.86
N ALA A 83 -13.73 14.42 40.50
CA ALA A 83 -13.15 15.72 40.83
C ALA A 83 -13.90 16.92 40.21
N GLY A 84 -14.68 16.71 39.15
CA GLY A 84 -15.54 17.73 38.55
C GLY A 84 -16.73 18.14 39.43
N ASN A 85 -17.06 17.37 40.47
CA ASN A 85 -18.04 17.76 41.47
C ASN A 85 -17.49 18.87 42.37
N ILE A 86 -17.83 20.11 42.02
CA ILE A 86 -17.50 21.31 42.79
C ILE A 86 -18.83 21.97 43.18
N PRO A 87 -19.53 21.48 44.23
CA PRO A 87 -20.88 21.93 44.55
C PRO A 87 -20.91 23.25 45.35
N ALA A 88 -19.84 23.59 46.07
CA ALA A 88 -19.78 24.84 46.82
C ALA A 88 -19.67 26.03 45.85
N ALA A 89 -20.56 27.01 46.02
CA ALA A 89 -20.58 28.22 45.19
C ALA A 89 -19.27 29.00 45.29
N GLU A 90 -18.65 29.03 46.48
CA GLU A 90 -17.35 29.66 46.71
C GLU A 90 -16.23 28.98 45.92
N ASP A 91 -16.19 27.64 45.90
CA ASP A 91 -15.17 26.89 45.15
C ASP A 91 -15.31 27.09 43.64
N ARG A 92 -16.54 27.16 43.12
CA ARG A 92 -16.77 27.51 41.70
C ARG A 92 -16.33 28.93 41.38
N ALA A 93 -16.60 29.89 42.28
CA ALA A 93 -16.13 31.26 42.11
C ALA A 93 -14.59 31.35 42.16
N ASN A 94 -13.95 30.57 43.04
CA ASN A 94 -12.50 30.47 43.13
C ASN A 94 -11.90 29.84 41.86
N LEU A 95 -12.52 28.79 41.32
CA LEU A 95 -12.12 28.19 40.05
C LEU A 95 -12.29 29.19 38.88
N ASP A 96 -13.42 29.89 38.81
CA ASP A 96 -13.65 30.91 37.77
C ASP A 96 -12.58 32.01 37.82
N ALA A 97 -12.23 32.51 39.00
CA ALA A 97 -11.15 33.47 39.19
C ALA A 97 -9.77 32.90 38.75
N PHE A 98 -9.51 31.63 39.04
CA PHE A 98 -8.31 30.92 38.58
C PHE A 98 -8.23 30.82 37.05
N LEU A 99 -9.32 30.43 36.40
CA LEU A 99 -9.39 30.30 34.94
C LEU A 99 -9.34 31.66 34.24
N ARG A 100 -10.01 32.69 34.77
CA ARG A 100 -10.00 34.06 34.22
C ARG A 100 -8.62 34.67 34.15
N ARG A 101 -7.70 34.34 35.06
CA ARG A 101 -6.31 34.79 34.99
C ARG A 101 -5.41 33.87 34.15
N GLY A 102 -5.99 32.90 33.45
CA GLY A 102 -5.29 31.95 32.58
C GLY A 102 -4.68 30.75 33.29
N GLY A 103 -5.16 30.38 34.49
CA GLY A 103 -4.73 29.18 35.19
C GLY A 103 -5.06 27.91 34.40
N GLY A 104 -4.09 27.01 34.26
CA GLY A 104 -4.22 25.77 33.48
C GLY A 104 -4.88 24.64 34.26
N LEU A 105 -5.57 23.75 33.55
CA LEU A 105 -6.14 22.52 34.11
C LEU A 105 -5.47 21.29 33.49
N VAL A 106 -5.16 20.31 34.33
CA VAL A 106 -4.83 18.95 33.89
C VAL A 106 -5.80 17.99 34.57
N VAL A 107 -6.58 17.26 33.79
CA VAL A 107 -7.62 16.37 34.32
C VAL A 107 -7.27 14.94 33.96
N ILE A 108 -7.23 14.07 34.97
CA ILE A 108 -6.82 12.68 34.78
C ILE A 108 -7.95 11.74 35.22
N HIS A 109 -8.36 10.88 34.28
CA HIS A 109 -9.27 9.76 34.53
C HIS A 109 -10.61 10.19 35.19
N ALA A 110 -10.92 9.67 36.40
CA ALA A 110 -12.11 10.01 37.16
C ALA A 110 -12.25 11.51 37.51
N GLY A 111 -11.19 12.31 37.30
CA GLY A 111 -11.26 13.77 37.37
C GLY A 111 -12.17 14.40 36.31
N ALA A 112 -12.46 13.68 35.22
CA ALA A 112 -13.38 14.11 34.16
C ALA A 112 -14.87 13.90 34.52
N VAL A 113 -15.16 13.35 35.70
CA VAL A 113 -16.52 13.03 36.14
C VAL A 113 -17.13 14.18 36.94
N SER A 114 -18.35 14.59 36.53
CA SER A 114 -19.15 15.64 37.18
C SER A 114 -20.64 15.29 37.13
N ARG A 115 -21.36 15.64 38.19
CA ARG A 115 -22.84 15.61 38.28
C ARG A 115 -23.50 16.80 37.58
N ASP A 116 -22.71 17.78 37.16
CA ASP A 116 -23.11 18.91 36.32
C ASP A 116 -22.30 18.86 35.01
N PRO A 117 -22.65 17.93 34.09
CA PRO A 117 -21.83 17.61 32.93
C PRO A 117 -21.76 18.74 31.90
N ALA A 118 -22.87 19.46 31.70
CA ALA A 118 -22.93 20.56 30.73
C ALA A 118 -21.97 21.69 31.11
N TRP A 119 -21.98 22.10 32.38
CA TRP A 119 -21.04 23.09 32.87
C TRP A 119 -19.59 22.59 32.77
N TYR A 120 -19.31 21.37 33.24
CA TYR A 120 -17.94 20.89 33.31
C TYR A 120 -17.34 20.63 31.92
N ARG A 121 -18.15 20.17 30.96
CA ARG A 121 -17.78 20.12 29.53
C ARG A 121 -17.31 21.47 29.03
N ASP A 122 -17.98 22.56 29.40
CA ASP A 122 -17.59 23.91 29.00
C ASP A 122 -16.31 24.37 29.73
N VAL A 123 -15.95 23.73 30.85
CA VAL A 123 -14.70 24.02 31.57
C VAL A 123 -13.51 23.26 30.95
N ILE A 124 -13.65 21.95 30.67
CA ILE A 124 -12.50 21.10 30.30
C ILE A 124 -12.57 20.51 28.88
N GLY A 125 -13.59 20.88 28.10
CA GLY A 125 -13.78 20.42 26.71
C GLY A 125 -14.49 19.07 26.57
N GLY A 126 -14.76 18.35 27.66
CA GLY A 126 -15.54 17.12 27.65
C GLY A 126 -15.92 16.70 29.07
N SER A 127 -17.03 15.99 29.26
CA SER A 127 -17.44 15.54 30.60
C SER A 127 -18.14 14.19 30.56
N TRP A 128 -17.97 13.42 31.64
CA TRP A 128 -18.81 12.26 31.92
C TRP A 128 -20.27 12.70 32.08
N ARG A 129 -21.19 12.01 31.41
CA ARG A 129 -22.64 12.22 31.55
C ARG A 129 -23.27 10.98 32.17
N HIS A 130 -23.74 11.10 33.42
CA HIS A 130 -24.39 10.00 34.13
C HIS A 130 -25.59 9.45 33.35
N GLY A 131 -25.66 8.12 33.24
CA GLY A 131 -26.68 7.40 32.49
C GLY A 131 -26.44 7.34 30.97
N HIS A 132 -25.40 7.99 30.45
CA HIS A 132 -25.05 8.00 29.03
C HIS A 132 -23.64 7.49 28.77
N THR A 133 -22.63 8.14 29.38
CA THR A 133 -21.23 7.74 29.29
C THR A 133 -21.04 6.38 29.97
N LYS A 134 -20.18 5.56 29.37
CA LYS A 134 -19.88 4.21 29.83
C LYS A 134 -18.37 4.03 29.96
N TRP A 135 -17.98 2.95 30.63
CA TRP A 135 -16.59 2.60 30.86
C TRP A 135 -16.35 1.10 30.69
N LEU A 136 -15.11 0.70 30.40
CA LEU A 136 -14.68 -0.68 30.44
C LEU A 136 -13.16 -0.80 30.67
N GLU A 137 -12.76 -1.61 31.65
CA GLU A 137 -11.36 -2.05 31.82
C GLU A 137 -11.01 -3.08 30.74
N ALA A 138 -10.09 -2.75 29.85
CA ALA A 138 -9.71 -3.58 28.71
C ALA A 138 -8.32 -3.19 28.17
N PRO A 139 -7.71 -4.02 27.29
CA PRO A 139 -6.63 -3.56 26.44
C PRO A 139 -7.06 -2.31 25.66
N MET A 140 -6.32 -1.23 25.83
CA MET A 140 -6.55 0.07 25.22
C MET A 140 -5.47 0.34 24.18
N HIS A 141 -5.89 0.46 22.93
CA HIS A 141 -5.03 0.91 21.84
C HIS A 141 -5.20 2.42 21.67
N LEU A 142 -4.17 3.18 22.05
CA LEU A 142 -4.16 4.64 21.90
C LEU A 142 -3.60 5.01 20.53
N TYR A 143 -4.44 5.67 19.74
CA TYR A 143 -4.12 6.20 18.43
C TYR A 143 -3.97 7.70 18.51
N PHE A 144 -2.80 8.22 18.16
CA PHE A 144 -2.52 9.66 18.16
C PHE A 144 -2.98 10.27 16.85
N THR A 145 -4.08 11.00 16.94
CA THR A 145 -4.83 11.56 15.82
C THR A 145 -4.33 12.94 15.42
N ASP A 146 -3.65 13.63 16.35
CA ASP A 146 -3.04 14.93 16.13
C ASP A 146 -1.57 14.85 16.49
N ARG A 147 -0.70 14.75 15.48
CA ARG A 147 0.75 14.61 15.67
C ARG A 147 1.51 15.94 15.62
N ASP A 148 0.81 17.01 15.23
CA ASP A 148 1.37 18.37 15.15
C ASP A 148 1.23 19.14 16.47
N HIS A 149 0.31 18.70 17.34
CA HIS A 149 0.15 19.32 18.65
C HIS A 149 1.42 19.15 19.51
N PRO A 150 1.92 20.20 20.19
CA PRO A 150 3.19 20.14 20.94
C PRO A 150 3.27 18.99 21.96
N VAL A 151 2.15 18.65 22.60
CA VAL A 151 2.10 17.56 23.59
C VAL A 151 2.35 16.18 22.97
N THR A 152 1.87 15.95 21.75
CA THR A 152 1.89 14.65 21.05
C THR A 152 2.97 14.57 19.97
N GLN A 153 3.79 15.60 19.82
CA GLN A 153 4.85 15.63 18.82
C GLN A 153 5.85 14.48 19.02
N GLY A 154 6.03 13.65 17.99
CA GLY A 154 6.94 12.50 18.01
C GLY A 154 6.41 11.26 18.75
N VAL A 155 5.15 11.29 19.19
CA VAL A 155 4.48 10.21 19.92
C VAL A 155 3.85 9.23 18.93
N SER A 156 4.19 7.94 19.05
CA SER A 156 3.63 6.86 18.24
C SER A 156 2.38 6.24 18.88
N ASN A 157 1.65 5.40 18.14
CA ASN A 157 0.57 4.59 18.71
C ASN A 157 1.13 3.47 19.61
N TRP A 158 0.43 3.13 20.70
CA TRP A 158 0.74 1.97 21.54
C TRP A 158 -0.52 1.37 22.17
N ALA A 159 -0.37 0.16 22.70
CA ALA A 159 -1.38 -0.47 23.55
C ALA A 159 -0.98 -0.48 25.04
N MET A 160 -1.98 -0.50 25.92
CA MET A 160 -1.80 -0.71 27.36
C MET A 160 -3.10 -1.19 28.00
N ASP A 161 -3.04 -1.88 29.14
CA ASP A 161 -4.26 -2.20 29.90
C ASP A 161 -4.68 -0.99 30.76
N ASP A 162 -5.89 -0.47 30.56
CA ASP A 162 -6.47 0.64 31.34
C ASP A 162 -8.01 0.59 31.25
N GLU A 163 -8.71 1.67 31.60
CA GLU A 163 -10.16 1.82 31.51
C GLU A 163 -10.54 2.86 30.44
N ILE A 164 -11.26 2.42 29.42
CA ILE A 164 -11.73 3.27 28.31
C ILE A 164 -13.05 3.91 28.71
N TYR A 165 -13.20 5.24 28.56
CA TYR A 165 -14.51 5.89 28.60
C TYR A 165 -15.02 6.15 27.19
N TYR A 166 -16.31 5.93 26.98
CA TYR A 166 -16.97 6.09 25.68
C TYR A 166 -18.35 6.70 25.85
N ASP A 167 -18.87 7.30 24.76
CA ASP A 167 -20.08 8.12 24.79
C ASP A 167 -19.95 9.33 25.74
N MET A 168 -18.74 9.93 25.78
CA MET A 168 -18.43 11.17 26.50
C MET A 168 -19.15 12.37 25.87
N GLU A 169 -19.58 13.33 26.69
CA GLU A 169 -20.13 14.57 26.18
C GLU A 169 -19.00 15.53 25.81
N MET A 170 -18.74 15.71 24.51
CA MET A 170 -17.61 16.51 24.01
C MET A 170 -18.04 17.92 23.58
N HIS A 171 -17.22 18.91 23.90
CA HIS A 171 -17.38 20.26 23.36
C HIS A 171 -16.90 20.30 21.89
N PRO A 172 -17.60 20.99 20.96
CA PRO A 172 -17.20 21.02 19.54
C PRO A 172 -15.81 21.61 19.27
N SER A 173 -15.31 22.49 20.13
CA SER A 173 -13.97 23.07 20.03
C SER A 173 -12.88 22.29 20.78
N ALA A 174 -13.21 21.14 21.38
CA ALA A 174 -12.21 20.26 21.97
C ALA A 174 -11.37 19.63 20.85
N ARG A 175 -10.05 19.69 20.99
CA ARG A 175 -9.10 19.15 20.03
C ARG A 175 -8.63 17.78 20.53
N VAL A 176 -9.19 16.73 19.95
CA VAL A 176 -8.85 15.33 20.28
C VAL A 176 -7.41 15.04 19.82
N LEU A 177 -6.58 14.63 20.78
CA LEU A 177 -5.16 14.35 20.61
C LEU A 177 -4.91 12.85 20.43
N ALA A 178 -5.64 12.02 21.17
CA ALA A 178 -5.62 10.58 21.03
C ALA A 178 -7.00 9.96 21.25
N ALA A 179 -7.24 8.84 20.60
CA ALA A 179 -8.49 8.11 20.64
C ALA A 179 -8.25 6.60 20.75
N ALA A 180 -9.27 5.85 21.15
CA ALA A 180 -9.26 4.39 21.21
C ALA A 180 -10.59 3.86 20.71
N TYR A 181 -10.66 2.61 20.28
CA TYR A 181 -11.95 2.02 19.88
C TYR A 181 -12.79 1.61 21.10
N THR A 182 -14.11 1.53 20.93
CA THR A 182 -15.03 1.04 21.96
C THR A 182 -14.79 -0.47 22.19
N PRO A 183 -14.36 -0.89 23.38
CA PRO A 183 -14.12 -2.30 23.70
C PRO A 183 -15.45 -3.04 23.96
N LYS A 184 -15.47 -4.38 23.87
CA LYS A 184 -16.68 -5.18 24.18
C LYS A 184 -16.52 -5.97 25.47
N ALA A 185 -17.67 -6.26 26.10
CA ALA A 185 -17.69 -7.02 27.35
C ALA A 185 -17.02 -8.41 27.26
N ILE A 186 -16.98 -9.04 26.08
CA ILE A 186 -16.32 -10.35 25.88
C ILE A 186 -14.78 -10.26 25.96
N ASP A 187 -14.20 -9.09 25.69
CA ASP A 187 -12.74 -8.85 25.71
C ASP A 187 -12.16 -8.82 27.13
N THR A 188 -13.04 -8.87 28.14
CA THR A 188 -12.67 -8.72 29.56
C THR A 188 -12.78 -10.00 30.38
N GLY A 189 -13.25 -11.10 29.76
CA GLY A 189 -13.57 -12.34 30.48
C GLY A 189 -14.57 -12.13 31.63
N GLY A 190 -15.42 -11.09 31.57
CA GLY A 190 -16.41 -10.78 32.61
C GLY A 190 -15.96 -9.82 33.70
N ARG A 191 -14.91 -9.00 33.51
CA ARG A 191 -14.54 -7.90 34.44
C ARG A 191 -15.18 -6.55 34.04
N GLY A 192 -15.75 -5.83 34.99
CA GLY A 192 -16.52 -4.58 34.76
C GLY A 192 -17.98 -4.64 35.25
N ASN A 193 -18.72 -3.53 35.13
CA ASN A 193 -20.11 -3.43 35.60
C ASN A 193 -21.03 -4.50 34.96
N ARG A 194 -21.63 -5.37 35.79
CA ARG A 194 -22.51 -6.48 35.37
C ARG A 194 -23.68 -6.03 34.49
N GLU A 195 -24.20 -4.82 34.69
CA GLU A 195 -25.32 -4.28 33.91
C GLU A 195 -24.87 -3.81 32.52
N ALA A 196 -23.66 -3.24 32.41
CA ALA A 196 -23.04 -2.88 31.13
C ALA A 196 -22.64 -4.14 30.35
N GLN A 197 -22.18 -5.17 31.06
CA GLN A 197 -21.85 -6.47 30.48
C GLN A 197 -23.08 -7.23 29.96
N ALA A 198 -24.20 -7.22 30.71
CA ALA A 198 -25.44 -7.87 30.27
C ALA A 198 -26.00 -7.23 28.98
N ARG A 199 -25.97 -5.89 28.88
CA ARG A 199 -26.43 -5.17 27.67
C ARG A 199 -25.44 -5.28 26.49
N ALA A 200 -24.14 -5.28 26.77
CA ALA A 200 -23.12 -5.56 25.76
C ALA A 200 -23.23 -7.00 25.23
N ALA A 201 -23.54 -7.98 26.09
CA ALA A 201 -23.80 -9.35 25.70
C ALA A 201 -25.08 -9.50 24.84
N GLU A 202 -26.14 -8.73 25.16
CA GLU A 202 -27.38 -8.68 24.37
C GLU A 202 -27.16 -8.04 22.99
N ALA A 203 -26.32 -7.00 22.89
CA ALA A 203 -25.91 -6.39 21.62
C ALA A 203 -24.92 -7.27 20.82
N VAL A 204 -24.09 -8.09 21.49
CA VAL A 204 -23.19 -9.07 20.88
C VAL A 204 -23.96 -10.28 20.33
N ALA A 205 -25.04 -10.71 21.02
CA ALA A 205 -25.97 -11.73 20.53
C ALA A 205 -26.62 -11.34 19.18
N GLN A 206 -26.64 -10.05 18.86
CA GLN A 206 -27.09 -9.49 17.57
C GLN A 206 -25.95 -9.32 16.53
N ARG A 207 -24.87 -10.10 16.62
CA ARG A 207 -23.77 -10.22 15.64
C ARG A 207 -22.89 -8.98 15.40
N LYS A 208 -22.39 -8.31 16.45
CA LYS A 208 -21.24 -7.40 16.29
C LYS A 208 -20.20 -7.69 17.38
N GLY A 209 -19.00 -8.15 17.01
CA GLY A 209 -17.77 -8.22 17.83
C GLY A 209 -17.00 -6.89 17.84
N VAL A 210 -15.89 -6.76 18.58
CA VAL A 210 -15.08 -5.52 18.78
C VAL A 210 -15.14 -4.59 17.58
N ASN A 211 -15.59 -3.35 17.78
CA ASN A 211 -15.74 -2.43 16.66
C ASN A 211 -14.58 -1.44 16.65
N ILE A 212 -13.46 -1.83 16.04
CA ILE A 212 -12.32 -0.94 15.84
C ILE A 212 -12.69 0.35 15.08
N TYR A 213 -13.84 0.36 14.39
CA TYR A 213 -14.35 1.49 13.63
C TYR A 213 -15.22 2.44 14.45
N ASP A 214 -15.59 2.04 15.68
CA ASP A 214 -16.22 2.92 16.66
C ASP A 214 -15.14 3.51 17.56
N ILE A 215 -14.68 4.70 17.22
CA ILE A 215 -13.51 5.37 17.83
C ILE A 215 -14.02 6.44 18.81
N GLN A 216 -13.39 6.54 19.98
CA GLN A 216 -13.80 7.35 21.11
C GLN A 216 -12.62 8.22 21.61
N PRO A 217 -12.81 9.52 21.87
CA PRO A 217 -11.76 10.40 22.38
C PRO A 217 -11.26 9.93 23.75
N GLN A 218 -9.94 9.79 23.92
CA GLN A 218 -9.33 9.41 25.20
C GLN A 218 -8.43 10.52 25.77
N ILE A 219 -7.84 11.33 24.91
CA ILE A 219 -6.98 12.45 25.31
C ILE A 219 -7.34 13.65 24.44
N TRP A 220 -7.55 14.82 25.05
CA TRP A 220 -7.83 16.05 24.30
C TRP A 220 -7.24 17.28 24.97
N SER A 221 -7.10 18.31 24.15
CA SER A 221 -6.78 19.67 24.56
C SER A 221 -8.02 20.56 24.39
N TYR A 222 -8.14 21.56 25.24
CA TYR A 222 -9.21 22.54 25.20
C TYR A 222 -8.64 23.92 25.54
N GLU A 223 -8.84 24.89 24.66
CA GLU A 223 -8.45 26.28 24.89
C GLU A 223 -9.72 27.14 24.91
N ARG A 224 -9.83 28.01 25.92
CA ARG A 224 -10.99 28.89 26.07
C ARG A 224 -10.59 30.26 26.58
N GLN A 225 -11.10 31.29 25.92
CA GLN A 225 -11.04 32.67 26.38
C GLN A 225 -12.37 32.99 27.08
N LEU A 226 -12.31 33.31 28.37
CA LEU A 226 -13.49 33.79 29.09
C LEU A 226 -13.72 35.27 28.78
N GLU A 227 -14.99 35.67 28.70
CA GLU A 227 -15.34 37.08 28.45
C GLU A 227 -14.76 37.99 29.55
N GLY A 228 -14.07 39.05 29.13
CA GLY A 228 -13.40 40.00 30.01
C GLY A 228 -12.11 39.50 30.68
N ALA A 229 -11.68 38.25 30.42
CA ALA A 229 -10.40 37.76 30.91
C ALA A 229 -9.21 38.36 30.13
N PRO A 230 -8.08 38.67 30.78
CA PRO A 230 -6.89 39.20 30.11
C PRO A 230 -6.18 38.18 29.20
N ARG A 231 -6.38 36.87 29.41
CA ARG A 231 -5.84 35.79 28.58
C ARG A 231 -6.68 34.52 28.72
N GLY A 232 -6.56 33.62 27.75
CA GLY A 232 -7.24 32.34 27.75
C GLY A 232 -6.60 31.36 28.72
N TYR A 233 -7.35 30.34 29.09
CA TYR A 233 -6.82 29.19 29.81
C TYR A 233 -6.77 27.96 28.91
N ARG A 234 -6.00 26.96 29.36
CA ARG A 234 -5.82 25.68 28.69
C ARG A 234 -6.18 24.54 29.62
N ALA A 235 -6.93 23.57 29.12
CA ALA A 235 -7.19 22.31 29.80
C ALA A 235 -6.63 21.15 28.96
N PHE A 236 -5.81 20.32 29.58
CA PHE A 236 -5.35 19.05 29.04
C PHE A 236 -6.04 17.91 29.79
N VAL A 237 -6.74 17.04 29.08
CA VAL A 237 -7.48 15.93 29.69
C VAL A 237 -6.93 14.62 29.17
N SER A 238 -6.60 13.71 30.08
CA SER A 238 -6.16 12.35 29.79
C SER A 238 -7.07 11.38 30.55
N LEU A 239 -7.92 10.65 29.84
CA LEU A 239 -8.77 9.64 30.46
C LEU A 239 -8.02 8.41 30.97
N PRO A 240 -6.92 7.95 30.36
CA PRO A 240 -6.15 6.86 30.95
C PRO A 240 -5.56 7.25 32.32
N GLY A 241 -5.41 6.27 33.20
CA GLY A 241 -5.02 6.53 34.59
C GLY A 241 -5.84 5.76 35.62
N HIS A 242 -6.66 4.78 35.20
CA HIS A 242 -7.27 3.83 36.10
C HIS A 242 -6.18 3.02 36.80
N ARG A 243 -5.22 2.48 36.03
CA ARG A 243 -4.08 1.68 36.52
C ARG A 243 -2.87 2.57 36.82
N TYR A 244 -2.44 2.60 38.08
CA TYR A 244 -1.29 3.40 38.50
C TYR A 244 -0.02 3.06 37.72
N GLU A 245 0.18 1.79 37.39
CA GLU A 245 1.38 1.32 36.69
C GLU A 245 1.62 2.03 35.35
N ASN A 246 0.57 2.48 34.67
CA ASN A 246 0.71 3.21 33.40
C ASN A 246 1.49 4.53 33.57
N PHE A 247 1.42 5.19 34.73
CA PHE A 247 2.21 6.39 35.03
C PHE A 247 3.73 6.12 35.10
N ASN A 248 4.15 4.86 35.21
CA ASN A 248 5.55 4.47 35.20
C ASN A 248 6.14 4.31 33.79
N ARG A 249 5.30 4.23 32.76
CA ARG A 249 5.73 4.13 31.37
C ARG A 249 6.39 5.45 30.95
N PRO A 250 7.65 5.46 30.46
CA PRO A 250 8.35 6.69 30.09
C PRO A 250 7.58 7.56 29.10
N ASN A 251 6.97 6.93 28.08
CA ASN A 251 6.19 7.62 27.06
C ASN A 251 4.92 8.27 27.60
N TYR A 252 4.17 7.57 28.46
CA TYR A 252 2.95 8.13 29.05
C TYR A 252 3.26 9.22 30.08
N ARG A 253 4.33 9.05 30.87
CA ARG A 253 4.81 10.08 31.80
C ARG A 253 5.21 11.35 31.06
N ALA A 254 6.00 11.24 29.98
CA ALA A 254 6.39 12.38 29.16
C ALA A 254 5.17 13.11 28.58
N LEU A 255 4.18 12.36 28.09
CA LEU A 255 2.92 12.92 27.58
C LEU A 255 2.20 13.77 28.64
N LEU A 256 2.07 13.26 29.87
CA LEU A 256 1.45 14.00 30.98
C LEU A 256 2.27 15.23 31.40
N LEU A 257 3.60 15.11 31.48
CA LEU A 257 4.49 16.23 31.80
C LEU A 257 4.40 17.35 30.75
N ARG A 258 4.35 16.98 29.46
CA ARG A 258 4.07 17.93 28.37
C ARG A 258 2.69 18.56 28.49
N GLY A 259 1.68 17.77 28.85
CA GLY A 259 0.33 18.27 29.12
C GLY A 259 0.29 19.31 30.23
N ILE A 260 1.04 19.09 31.32
CA ILE A 260 1.20 20.01 32.45
C ILE A 260 1.87 21.32 31.99
N ALA A 261 3.01 21.23 31.30
CA ALA A 261 3.72 22.41 30.80
C ALA A 261 2.86 23.19 29.77
N TRP A 262 2.18 22.48 28.87
CA TRP A 262 1.30 23.08 27.87
C TRP A 262 0.09 23.79 28.51
N ALA A 263 -0.56 23.17 29.51
CA ALA A 263 -1.65 23.77 30.27
C ALA A 263 -1.18 25.01 31.05
N GLY A 264 0.06 24.98 31.55
CA GLY A 264 0.75 26.11 32.18
C GLY A 264 1.19 27.21 31.20
N GLN A 265 0.84 27.09 29.92
CA GLN A 265 1.19 28.04 28.85
C GLN A 265 2.70 28.25 28.67
N ARG A 266 3.49 27.19 28.93
CA ARG A 266 4.94 27.21 28.81
C ARG A 266 5.33 27.11 27.33
N ALA A 267 6.37 27.87 26.94
CA ALA A 267 6.85 27.89 25.56
C ALA A 267 7.53 26.57 25.17
N ASN A 268 8.30 26.00 26.09
CA ASN A 268 8.88 24.67 25.94
C ASN A 268 8.04 23.62 26.69
N VAL A 269 7.27 22.82 25.95
CA VAL A 269 6.47 21.74 26.56
C VAL A 269 7.32 20.60 27.12
N ASP A 270 8.59 20.49 26.71
CA ASP A 270 9.51 19.45 27.19
C ASP A 270 10.24 19.84 28.48
N GLU A 271 10.01 21.03 29.05
CA GLU A 271 10.81 21.55 30.16
C GLU A 271 10.81 20.67 31.43
N LEU A 272 9.75 19.87 31.62
CA LEU A 272 9.62 18.94 32.75
C LEU A 272 10.11 17.52 32.42
N CYS A 273 10.34 17.22 31.13
CA CYS A 273 10.78 15.92 30.65
C CYS A 273 12.29 15.75 30.79
N ARG A 274 12.75 14.50 30.94
CA ARG A 274 14.17 14.15 30.76
C ARG A 274 14.46 13.80 29.31
N PRO A 275 15.70 13.99 28.83
CA PRO A 275 16.09 13.58 27.48
C PRO A 275 15.77 12.11 27.16
N GLU A 276 15.93 11.21 28.13
CA GLU A 276 15.66 9.77 27.94
C GLU A 276 14.16 9.42 27.86
N GLU A 277 13.28 10.35 28.19
CA GLU A 277 11.82 10.20 28.10
C GLU A 277 11.29 10.75 26.75
N LEU A 278 12.16 11.36 25.95
CA LEU A 278 11.87 11.95 24.64
C LEU A 278 12.44 11.08 23.50
N GLY A 279 12.27 11.53 22.26
CA GLY A 279 12.84 10.86 21.09
C GLY A 279 12.36 9.42 20.94
N ASP A 280 13.27 8.46 21.04
CA ASP A 280 12.98 7.04 20.87
C ASP A 280 12.00 6.48 21.91
N ALA A 281 11.98 7.02 23.13
CA ALA A 281 10.99 6.60 24.13
C ALA A 281 9.55 6.92 23.70
N LEU A 282 9.35 8.03 22.98
CA LEU A 282 8.04 8.42 22.43
C LEU A 282 7.74 7.72 21.09
N ARG A 283 8.78 7.52 20.29
CA ARG A 283 8.66 6.96 18.94
C ARG A 283 8.52 5.44 18.95
N TYR A 284 9.20 4.75 19.85
CA TYR A 284 9.23 3.27 19.94
C TYR A 284 8.83 2.78 21.33
N PRO A 285 7.63 3.13 21.82
CA PRO A 285 7.16 2.71 23.13
C PRO A 285 6.91 1.18 23.18
N ALA A 286 6.94 0.62 24.39
CA ALA A 286 6.47 -0.74 24.63
C ALA A 286 5.02 -0.90 24.13
N ASP A 287 4.72 -2.04 23.49
CA ASP A 287 3.44 -2.34 22.84
C ASP A 287 3.07 -1.39 21.68
N GLY A 288 4.05 -0.64 21.16
CA GLY A 288 3.96 0.17 19.95
C GLY A 288 4.88 -0.33 18.84
N PRO A 289 5.35 0.55 17.94
CA PRO A 289 6.30 0.18 16.89
C PRO A 289 7.65 -0.22 17.50
N THR A 290 8.23 -1.32 16.99
CA THR A 290 9.57 -1.79 17.36
C THR A 290 10.64 -0.89 16.75
N HIS A 291 11.65 -0.51 17.52
CA HIS A 291 12.81 0.22 16.99
C HIS A 291 13.48 -0.53 15.81
N PRO A 292 13.89 0.13 14.69
CA PRO A 292 14.42 -0.54 13.50
C PRO A 292 15.55 -1.53 13.77
N ARG A 293 16.52 -1.15 14.61
CA ARG A 293 17.66 -2.00 15.01
C ARG A 293 17.26 -3.28 15.77
N ALA A 294 16.07 -3.32 16.35
CA ALA A 294 15.55 -4.47 17.09
C ALA A 294 14.51 -5.28 16.28
N ALA A 295 13.99 -4.74 15.18
CA ALA A 295 12.87 -5.32 14.46
C ALA A 295 13.21 -6.62 13.72
N ALA A 296 14.45 -6.77 13.23
CA ALA A 296 14.91 -8.00 12.59
C ALA A 296 14.78 -9.24 13.51
N ALA A 297 14.93 -9.06 14.83
CA ALA A 297 14.80 -10.15 15.80
C ALA A 297 13.36 -10.67 15.95
N LYS A 298 12.36 -9.94 15.45
CA LYS A 298 10.96 -10.37 15.40
C LYS A 298 10.59 -11.12 14.11
N LEU A 299 11.55 -11.27 13.19
CA LEU A 299 11.35 -11.97 11.92
C LEU A 299 11.89 -13.40 12.00
N GLU A 300 11.05 -14.37 11.67
CA GLU A 300 11.49 -15.74 11.39
C GLU A 300 11.79 -15.85 9.90
N VAL A 301 13.07 -15.91 9.55
CA VAL A 301 13.56 -15.95 8.17
C VAL A 301 13.92 -17.38 7.79
N HIS A 302 13.78 -17.72 6.51
CA HIS A 302 14.28 -18.96 5.92
C HIS A 302 15.72 -19.26 6.40
N PRO A 303 16.03 -20.49 6.86
CA PRO A 303 17.30 -20.80 7.53
C PRO A 303 18.53 -20.58 6.65
N GLU A 304 18.40 -20.77 5.32
CA GLU A 304 19.48 -20.50 4.35
C GLU A 304 19.73 -19.01 4.08
N PHE A 305 18.91 -18.11 4.64
CA PHE A 305 18.98 -16.67 4.38
C PHE A 305 19.29 -15.88 5.65
N LYS A 306 19.72 -14.65 5.42
CA LYS A 306 19.86 -13.59 6.42
C LYS A 306 19.06 -12.37 5.97
N VAL A 307 18.60 -11.58 6.92
CA VAL A 307 17.95 -10.30 6.68
C VAL A 307 18.76 -9.19 7.34
N GLY A 308 18.89 -8.05 6.65
CA GLY A 308 19.54 -6.84 7.15
C GLY A 308 18.69 -5.61 6.85
N LEU A 309 18.74 -4.61 7.73
CA LEU A 309 18.09 -3.33 7.49
C LEU A 309 18.87 -2.56 6.41
N VAL A 310 18.16 -1.92 5.48
CA VAL A 310 18.76 -1.06 4.44
C VAL A 310 18.43 0.40 4.70
N ALA A 311 17.18 0.68 5.04
CA ALA A 311 16.73 2.03 5.36
C ALA A 311 15.51 1.95 6.27
N ALA A 312 15.35 2.95 7.14
CA ALA A 312 14.19 3.13 7.98
C ALA A 312 13.90 4.62 8.19
N GLU A 313 12.76 4.93 8.80
CA GLU A 313 12.51 6.25 9.38
C GLU A 313 13.64 6.69 10.34
N PRO A 314 13.96 8.00 10.47
CA PRO A 314 13.37 9.15 9.77
C PRO A 314 13.88 9.38 8.34
N LEU A 315 14.83 8.58 7.84
CA LEU A 315 15.43 8.82 6.52
C LEU A 315 14.39 8.71 5.41
N ILE A 316 13.54 7.68 5.47
CA ILE A 316 12.44 7.41 4.55
C ILE A 316 11.10 7.39 5.27
N ASN A 317 10.02 7.71 4.55
CA ASN A 317 8.65 7.61 5.05
C ASN A 317 7.76 6.92 4.01
N LYS A 318 6.96 5.94 4.44
CA LYS A 318 5.93 5.24 3.65
C LYS A 318 6.34 4.93 2.20
N VAL A 319 7.39 4.14 2.03
CA VAL A 319 7.91 3.78 0.71
C VAL A 319 6.97 2.82 0.01
N MET A 320 6.56 3.12 -1.23
CA MET A 320 5.67 2.29 -2.06
C MET A 320 6.42 1.44 -3.09
N ASN A 321 7.52 1.96 -3.63
CA ASN A 321 8.30 1.29 -4.65
C ASN A 321 9.77 1.73 -4.59
N LEU A 322 10.67 0.87 -5.09
CA LEU A 322 12.10 1.16 -5.26
C LEU A 322 12.64 0.56 -6.56
N ASP A 323 13.75 1.10 -7.05
CA ASP A 323 14.58 0.51 -8.10
C ASP A 323 16.00 1.13 -8.06
N TRP A 324 16.91 0.65 -8.92
CA TRP A 324 18.29 1.14 -9.02
C TRP A 324 18.58 1.76 -10.38
N ASP A 325 19.27 2.90 -10.37
CA ASP A 325 19.73 3.52 -11.60
C ASP A 325 20.94 2.78 -12.20
N GLU A 326 21.39 3.20 -13.38
CA GLU A 326 22.52 2.57 -14.04
C GLU A 326 23.87 2.76 -13.34
N ARG A 327 23.92 3.63 -12.31
CA ARG A 327 25.08 3.82 -11.42
C ARG A 327 24.99 2.93 -10.18
N GLY A 328 23.92 2.15 -10.03
CA GLY A 328 23.69 1.26 -8.90
C GLY A 328 23.15 1.96 -7.65
N ARG A 329 22.69 3.21 -7.74
CA ARG A 329 22.13 3.94 -6.59
C ARG A 329 20.71 3.49 -6.32
N LEU A 330 20.31 3.39 -5.05
CA LEU A 330 18.96 3.01 -4.64
C LEU A 330 18.03 4.23 -4.71
N TRP A 331 16.91 4.11 -5.41
CA TRP A 331 15.87 5.13 -5.50
C TRP A 331 14.58 4.62 -4.89
N VAL A 332 13.83 5.49 -4.22
CA VAL A 332 12.58 5.15 -3.54
C VAL A 332 11.48 6.14 -3.89
N ALA A 333 10.25 5.63 -4.03
CA ALA A 333 9.02 6.40 -4.09
C ALA A 333 8.40 6.43 -2.69
N GLU A 334 8.37 7.60 -2.05
CA GLU A 334 7.78 7.84 -0.74
C GLU A 334 6.37 8.41 -0.93
N THR A 335 5.36 7.77 -0.33
CA THR A 335 3.95 8.20 -0.39
C THR A 335 3.32 8.36 0.99
N PRO A 336 3.79 9.33 1.80
CA PRO A 336 3.17 9.61 3.09
C PRO A 336 1.68 9.98 2.95
N GLU A 337 1.21 10.42 1.77
CA GLU A 337 -0.19 10.82 1.56
C GLU A 337 -1.16 9.66 1.34
N TYR A 338 -0.67 8.45 1.02
CA TYR A 338 -1.53 7.29 0.82
C TYR A 338 -2.30 6.94 2.11
N PRO A 339 -3.62 6.64 2.07
CA PRO A 339 -4.42 6.42 0.86
C PRO A 339 -5.20 7.64 0.37
N ASN A 340 -5.38 8.67 1.19
CA ASN A 340 -6.39 9.67 0.87
C ASN A 340 -5.87 10.78 -0.07
N GLY A 341 -4.56 10.98 -0.15
CA GLY A 341 -3.98 12.05 -0.97
C GLY A 341 -4.36 13.42 -0.42
N ARG A 342 -4.83 14.31 -1.29
CA ARG A 342 -5.36 15.62 -0.91
C ARG A 342 -6.89 15.66 -0.78
N ARG A 343 -7.58 14.52 -0.68
CA ARG A 343 -9.05 14.47 -0.62
C ARG A 343 -9.57 14.91 0.76
N ALA A 344 -10.70 15.62 0.77
CA ALA A 344 -11.37 16.01 2.02
C ALA A 344 -11.94 14.76 2.74
N PRO A 345 -11.75 14.59 4.06
CA PRO A 345 -12.41 13.53 4.81
C PRO A 345 -13.92 13.77 4.91
N VAL A 346 -14.67 12.69 5.15
CA VAL A 346 -16.13 12.69 5.35
C VAL A 346 -16.51 12.48 6.83
N THR A 347 -15.53 12.59 7.72
CA THR A 347 -15.62 12.41 9.17
C THR A 347 -14.90 13.54 9.89
N ASP A 348 -15.12 13.65 11.20
CA ASP A 348 -14.31 14.50 12.07
C ASP A 348 -12.82 14.17 11.90
N ALA A 349 -11.96 15.21 11.91
CA ALA A 349 -10.53 15.06 11.62
C ALA A 349 -9.83 14.01 12.50
N TRP A 350 -10.26 13.83 13.76
CA TRP A 350 -9.67 12.86 14.67
C TRP A 350 -10.08 11.41 14.39
N LYS A 351 -11.12 11.17 13.57
CA LYS A 351 -11.50 9.81 13.16
C LYS A 351 -10.72 9.34 11.93
N GLU A 352 -10.16 10.25 11.14
CA GLU A 352 -9.41 9.95 9.91
C GLU A 352 -8.02 10.61 9.93
N SER A 353 -7.01 9.86 10.37
CA SER A 353 -5.60 10.27 10.29
C SER A 353 -4.96 9.96 8.93
N GLY A 354 -5.71 9.29 8.04
CA GLY A 354 -5.33 8.98 6.66
C GLY A 354 -4.96 10.18 5.79
N ASN A 355 -5.22 11.40 6.28
CA ASN A 355 -4.86 12.67 5.66
C ASN A 355 -3.77 13.37 6.49
N LEU A 356 -2.60 13.61 5.90
CA LEU A 356 -1.43 14.21 6.59
C LEU A 356 -1.67 15.58 7.23
N ARG A 357 -2.71 16.33 6.83
CA ARG A 357 -2.97 17.71 7.32
C ARG A 357 -4.43 17.99 7.68
N GLY A 358 -5.13 16.99 8.22
CA GLY A 358 -6.44 17.19 8.85
C GLY A 358 -7.46 17.95 7.99
N ALA A 359 -7.74 17.46 6.78
CA ALA A 359 -8.76 17.96 5.82
C ALA A 359 -8.38 19.08 4.83
N LYS A 360 -7.12 19.53 4.75
CA LYS A 360 -6.74 20.57 3.77
C LYS A 360 -6.51 20.02 2.37
N VAL A 361 -7.43 20.31 1.46
CA VAL A 361 -7.34 19.97 0.01
C VAL A 361 -6.39 20.91 -0.74
N ASP A 362 -6.37 22.19 -0.36
CA ASP A 362 -5.55 23.22 -1.01
C ASP A 362 -4.15 23.30 -0.39
N ARG A 363 -3.35 22.26 -0.63
CA ARG A 363 -1.93 22.22 -0.29
C ARG A 363 -1.12 21.62 -1.44
N ALA A 364 0.18 21.88 -1.43
CA ALA A 364 1.11 21.16 -2.27
C ALA A 364 1.08 19.65 -1.93
N PRO A 365 1.14 18.76 -2.93
CA PRO A 365 1.38 17.34 -2.72
C PRO A 365 2.73 17.12 -2.01
N GLU A 366 2.85 16.02 -1.28
CA GLU A 366 3.99 15.72 -0.40
C GLU A 366 4.78 14.48 -0.81
N ASP A 367 4.22 13.66 -1.70
CA ASP A 367 4.93 12.49 -2.20
C ASP A 367 6.15 12.90 -3.03
N ARG A 368 7.14 12.01 -3.03
CA ARG A 368 8.46 12.28 -3.62
C ARG A 368 9.14 11.02 -4.12
N ILE A 369 10.08 11.22 -5.03
CA ILE A 369 11.07 10.23 -5.44
C ILE A 369 12.43 10.70 -4.94
N SER A 370 13.13 9.84 -4.23
CA SER A 370 14.38 10.16 -3.52
C SER A 370 15.47 9.15 -3.86
N ILE A 371 16.71 9.64 -3.90
CA ILE A 371 17.95 8.84 -4.02
C ILE A 371 18.51 8.62 -2.61
N LEU A 372 18.80 7.37 -2.28
CA LEU A 372 19.42 6.98 -1.02
C LEU A 372 20.89 6.62 -1.24
N SER A 373 21.73 6.99 -0.30
CA SER A 373 23.14 6.63 -0.29
C SER A 373 23.60 6.20 1.09
N ASP A 374 24.49 5.23 1.10
CA ASP A 374 25.27 4.76 2.23
C ASP A 374 26.63 5.44 2.16
N SER A 375 26.96 6.26 3.17
CA SER A 375 28.18 7.07 3.17
C SER A 375 29.37 6.43 3.87
N ASP A 376 29.16 5.34 4.62
CA ASP A 376 30.21 4.61 5.34
C ASP A 376 30.43 3.17 4.85
N GLY A 377 29.58 2.68 3.95
CA GLY A 377 29.71 1.39 3.27
C GLY A 377 29.22 0.20 4.09
N ASP A 378 28.44 0.41 5.15
CA ASP A 378 27.94 -0.66 6.03
C ASP A 378 26.70 -1.39 5.47
N GLY A 379 26.16 -0.91 4.34
CA GLY A 379 24.96 -1.43 3.67
C GLY A 379 23.65 -0.81 4.15
N VAL A 380 23.70 0.14 5.10
CA VAL A 380 22.57 0.91 5.61
C VAL A 380 22.64 2.34 5.08
N MET A 381 21.60 2.76 4.38
CA MET A 381 21.50 4.11 3.85
C MET A 381 21.42 5.13 4.99
N ASP A 382 22.21 6.19 4.91
CA ASP A 382 22.31 7.25 5.93
C ASP A 382 22.01 8.66 5.38
N ARG A 383 21.93 8.79 4.04
CA ARG A 383 21.72 10.04 3.33
C ARG A 383 20.61 9.91 2.31
N LYS A 384 19.88 11.00 2.14
CA LYS A 384 18.79 11.15 1.19
C LYS A 384 18.96 12.42 0.37
N LYS A 385 18.74 12.31 -0.94
CA LYS A 385 18.56 13.43 -1.85
C LYS A 385 17.21 13.31 -2.53
N VAL A 386 16.38 14.34 -2.45
CA VAL A 386 15.10 14.36 -3.17
C VAL A 386 15.37 14.66 -4.64
N PHE A 387 14.96 13.75 -5.52
CA PHE A 387 15.05 13.95 -6.97
C PHE A 387 13.83 14.72 -7.49
N ALA A 388 12.63 14.30 -7.09
CA ALA A 388 11.39 14.96 -7.46
C ALA A 388 10.41 14.99 -6.29
N ASP A 389 9.76 16.12 -6.06
CA ASP A 389 8.75 16.34 -5.01
C ASP A 389 7.42 16.79 -5.62
N GLY A 390 6.42 17.11 -4.79
CA GLY A 390 5.14 17.64 -5.28
C GLY A 390 4.39 16.65 -6.17
N LEU A 391 4.56 15.34 -5.92
CA LEU A 391 3.78 14.27 -6.53
C LEU A 391 2.62 13.90 -5.62
N GLU A 392 1.55 13.32 -6.17
CA GLU A 392 0.38 12.91 -5.40
C GLU A 392 0.12 11.41 -5.61
N LEU A 393 0.14 10.62 -4.53
CA LEU A 393 -0.07 9.17 -4.55
C LEU A 393 0.83 8.46 -5.57
N VAL A 394 2.14 8.74 -5.51
CA VAL A 394 3.12 8.11 -6.40
C VAL A 394 3.20 6.61 -6.07
N THR A 395 2.94 5.76 -7.06
CA THR A 395 2.86 4.31 -6.85
C THR A 395 4.08 3.55 -7.32
N SER A 396 4.72 4.00 -8.40
CA SER A 396 5.90 3.35 -8.98
C SER A 396 6.57 4.25 -10.02
N PHE A 397 7.84 3.98 -10.33
CA PHE A 397 8.57 4.66 -11.39
C PHE A 397 9.49 3.69 -12.15
N VAL A 398 9.93 4.09 -13.33
CA VAL A 398 11.04 3.48 -14.08
C VAL A 398 11.98 4.55 -14.61
N PHE A 399 13.28 4.24 -14.71
CA PHE A 399 14.25 5.16 -15.31
C PHE A 399 14.04 5.28 -16.82
N HIS A 400 14.18 6.51 -17.33
CA HIS A 400 14.13 6.82 -18.76
C HIS A 400 14.98 8.06 -19.05
N GLY A 401 15.88 8.00 -20.03
CA GLY A 401 16.71 9.15 -20.40
C GLY A 401 17.55 9.66 -19.22
N ARG A 402 17.34 10.92 -18.82
CA ARG A 402 18.01 11.56 -17.66
C ARG A 402 17.11 11.69 -16.44
N GLY A 403 16.05 10.90 -16.34
CA GLY A 403 15.13 10.97 -15.22
C GLY A 403 14.28 9.73 -15.07
N VAL A 404 13.04 9.91 -14.63
CA VAL A 404 12.12 8.81 -14.37
C VAL A 404 10.74 9.07 -14.97
N ILE A 405 10.10 7.99 -15.41
CA ILE A 405 8.67 7.98 -15.68
C ILE A 405 7.97 7.48 -14.42
N ALA A 406 7.10 8.31 -13.84
CA ALA A 406 6.43 8.07 -12.56
C ALA A 406 4.91 7.96 -12.74
N ALA A 407 4.32 6.95 -12.11
CA ALA A 407 2.89 6.76 -11.99
C ALA A 407 2.34 7.50 -10.77
N SER A 408 1.43 8.45 -11.00
CA SER A 408 0.76 9.28 -9.99
C SER A 408 -0.64 9.59 -10.52
N ALA A 409 -1.52 8.58 -10.45
CA ALA A 409 -2.85 8.63 -11.06
C ALA A 409 -3.62 9.91 -10.61
N PRO A 410 -4.26 10.65 -11.51
CA PRO A 410 -4.70 10.25 -12.85
C PRO A 410 -3.63 10.33 -13.96
N ASP A 411 -2.41 10.74 -13.61
CA ASP A 411 -1.35 11.09 -14.55
C ASP A 411 -0.19 10.07 -14.53
N ILE A 412 0.53 10.02 -15.66
CA ILE A 412 1.87 9.44 -15.75
C ILE A 412 2.81 10.56 -16.19
N TRP A 413 3.83 10.83 -15.39
CA TRP A 413 4.78 11.92 -15.59
C TRP A 413 6.11 11.42 -16.08
N PHE A 414 6.77 12.16 -16.97
CA PHE A 414 8.21 12.12 -17.15
C PHE A 414 8.83 13.28 -16.38
N LEU A 415 9.67 12.94 -15.40
CA LEU A 415 10.37 13.85 -14.51
C LEU A 415 11.85 13.79 -14.89
N GLU A 416 12.38 14.86 -15.45
CA GLU A 416 13.72 14.90 -16.04
C GLU A 416 14.62 15.88 -15.28
N ASP A 417 15.88 15.48 -15.10
CA ASP A 417 16.99 16.34 -14.72
C ASP A 417 17.69 16.84 -16.00
N THR A 418 17.63 18.15 -16.27
CA THR A 418 18.17 18.72 -17.49
C THR A 418 19.60 19.25 -17.39
N ASP A 419 20.17 19.36 -16.19
CA ASP A 419 21.50 19.92 -15.95
C ASP A 419 22.50 18.96 -15.28
N GLY A 420 22.04 17.79 -14.85
CA GLY A 420 22.84 16.71 -14.28
C GLY A 420 23.07 16.84 -12.78
N ASP A 421 22.28 17.64 -12.08
CA ASP A 421 22.42 17.86 -10.64
C ASP A 421 21.67 16.83 -9.78
N ASP A 422 21.07 15.77 -10.36
CA ASP A 422 20.20 14.79 -9.69
C ASP A 422 18.93 15.41 -9.06
N VAL A 423 18.37 16.47 -9.64
CA VAL A 423 17.05 17.04 -9.32
C VAL A 423 16.23 17.22 -10.60
N ALA A 424 14.96 16.80 -10.56
CA ALA A 424 14.06 16.98 -11.68
C ALA A 424 13.63 18.45 -11.81
N ASP A 425 14.11 19.11 -12.85
CA ASP A 425 13.79 20.50 -13.20
C ASP A 425 12.71 20.62 -14.28
N ARG A 426 12.38 19.51 -14.96
CA ARG A 426 11.35 19.45 -16.01
C ARG A 426 10.33 18.35 -15.75
N ARG A 427 9.04 18.69 -15.85
CA ARG A 427 7.91 17.76 -15.70
C ARG A 427 7.06 17.76 -16.96
N THR A 428 6.93 16.59 -17.59
CA THR A 428 6.09 16.39 -18.78
C THR A 428 5.02 15.36 -18.49
N ARG A 429 3.75 15.69 -18.69
CA ARG A 429 2.67 14.71 -18.58
C ARG A 429 2.64 13.84 -19.84
N LEU A 430 2.86 12.55 -19.70
CA LEU A 430 2.84 11.58 -20.80
C LEU A 430 1.43 11.05 -21.05
N TYR A 431 0.70 10.74 -19.98
CA TYR A 431 -0.66 10.22 -20.03
C TYR A 431 -1.51 10.85 -18.92
N THR A 432 -2.81 10.95 -19.14
CA THR A 432 -3.82 11.42 -18.18
C THR A 432 -5.11 10.63 -18.32
N GLY A 433 -6.00 10.74 -17.34
CA GLY A 433 -7.34 10.14 -17.37
C GLY A 433 -7.41 8.73 -16.76
N LEU A 434 -6.34 8.28 -16.08
CA LEU A 434 -6.40 7.09 -15.23
C LEU A 434 -7.39 7.32 -14.08
N GLY A 435 -8.10 6.26 -13.67
CA GLY A 435 -9.10 6.38 -12.62
C GLY A 435 -8.48 6.47 -11.23
N ILE A 436 -9.14 7.23 -10.35
CA ILE A 436 -8.67 7.52 -8.99
C ILE A 436 -9.75 7.29 -7.92
N ARG A 437 -10.78 6.53 -8.29
CA ARG A 437 -11.98 6.31 -7.46
C ARG A 437 -11.68 5.46 -6.23
N ASP A 438 -10.78 4.49 -6.38
CA ASP A 438 -10.25 3.67 -5.31
C ASP A 438 -8.72 3.62 -5.40
N THR A 439 -8.04 4.21 -4.43
CA THR A 439 -6.61 4.54 -4.53
C THR A 439 -5.68 3.34 -4.37
N HIS A 440 -6.13 2.20 -3.81
CA HIS A 440 -5.35 0.96 -3.83
C HIS A 440 -5.44 0.18 -5.15
N ALA A 441 -6.26 0.65 -6.10
CA ALA A 441 -6.58 -0.06 -7.35
C ALA A 441 -6.20 0.76 -8.59
N VAL A 442 -5.29 1.72 -8.42
CA VAL A 442 -4.73 2.56 -9.48
C VAL A 442 -3.53 1.89 -10.15
N ILE A 443 -3.00 2.51 -11.20
CA ILE A 443 -1.80 2.02 -11.92
C ILE A 443 -0.62 1.90 -10.95
N ASN A 444 0.16 0.83 -11.06
CA ASN A 444 1.31 0.56 -10.20
C ASN A 444 2.31 -0.43 -10.85
N ASN A 445 3.43 -0.69 -10.15
CA ASN A 445 4.47 -1.66 -10.54
C ASN A 445 4.97 -1.53 -11.99
N LEU A 446 5.52 -0.38 -12.36
CA LEU A 446 6.04 -0.16 -13.72
C LEU A 446 7.29 -1.02 -13.96
N ARG A 447 7.37 -1.68 -15.13
CA ARG A 447 8.50 -2.53 -15.54
C ARG A 447 8.82 -2.35 -17.01
N TRP A 448 10.09 -2.23 -17.35
CA TRP A 448 10.54 -2.22 -18.75
C TRP A 448 10.48 -3.63 -19.36
N GLY A 449 9.77 -3.76 -20.48
CA GLY A 449 9.84 -4.92 -21.35
C GLY A 449 11.03 -4.83 -22.32
N LEU A 450 11.55 -5.98 -22.75
CA LEU A 450 12.66 -6.04 -23.72
C LEU A 450 12.25 -5.57 -25.13
N ASP A 451 10.95 -5.43 -25.38
CA ASP A 451 10.34 -4.90 -26.60
C ASP A 451 10.25 -3.35 -26.61
N GLY A 452 10.80 -2.69 -25.58
CA GLY A 452 10.81 -1.24 -25.45
C GLY A 452 9.45 -0.65 -25.10
N TRP A 453 8.56 -1.43 -24.47
CA TRP A 453 7.35 -0.96 -23.82
C TRP A 453 7.52 -0.96 -22.30
N ILE A 454 6.77 -0.10 -21.62
CA ILE A 454 6.65 -0.11 -20.16
C ILE A 454 5.36 -0.84 -19.84
N TYR A 455 5.46 -1.91 -19.06
CA TYR A 455 4.33 -2.67 -18.55
C TYR A 455 3.98 -2.19 -17.15
N ALA A 456 2.70 -2.23 -16.80
CA ALA A 456 2.21 -1.89 -15.47
C ALA A 456 0.98 -2.73 -15.13
N THR A 457 0.73 -2.91 -13.85
CA THR A 457 -0.55 -3.42 -13.36
C THR A 457 -1.51 -2.28 -13.10
N HIS A 458 -2.79 -2.50 -13.36
CA HIS A 458 -3.88 -1.56 -13.11
C HIS A 458 -5.06 -2.30 -12.49
N GLY A 459 -5.65 -1.75 -11.43
CA GLY A 459 -6.82 -2.34 -10.79
C GLY A 459 -8.14 -1.86 -11.42
N TYR A 460 -9.24 -2.11 -10.73
CA TYR A 460 -10.58 -1.73 -11.18
C TYR A 460 -10.88 -0.23 -11.12
N SER A 461 -9.96 0.62 -10.65
CA SER A 461 -10.11 2.08 -10.73
C SER A 461 -9.90 2.58 -12.16
N GLN A 462 -10.77 2.12 -13.08
CA GLN A 462 -10.73 2.42 -14.50
C GLN A 462 -10.99 3.90 -14.78
N GLY A 463 -10.39 4.40 -15.85
CA GLY A 463 -10.61 5.72 -16.41
C GLY A 463 -10.28 5.73 -17.90
N ASP A 464 -10.67 6.80 -18.60
CA ASP A 464 -10.45 6.97 -20.04
C ASP A 464 -9.07 7.60 -20.30
N VAL A 465 -8.11 6.78 -20.71
CA VAL A 465 -6.73 7.19 -20.88
C VAL A 465 -6.55 7.99 -22.17
N THR A 466 -5.87 9.11 -22.05
CA THR A 466 -5.51 9.99 -23.17
C THR A 466 -4.03 10.37 -23.10
N ALA A 467 -3.48 10.80 -24.24
CA ALA A 467 -2.15 11.39 -24.26
C ALA A 467 -2.11 12.64 -23.37
N GLY A 468 -1.01 12.87 -22.65
CA GLY A 468 -0.91 13.94 -21.66
C GLY A 468 -1.01 15.36 -22.23
N ALA A 469 -0.66 15.53 -23.51
CA ALA A 469 -0.85 16.76 -24.29
C ALA A 469 -2.29 16.92 -24.85
N GLY A 470 -3.16 15.93 -24.66
CA GLY A 470 -4.50 15.85 -25.24
C GLY A 470 -4.53 15.33 -26.68
N GLY A 471 -5.72 15.31 -27.29
CA GLY A 471 -5.92 15.04 -28.72
C GLY A 471 -5.94 13.57 -29.16
N ARG A 472 -5.37 12.64 -28.37
CA ARG A 472 -5.46 11.20 -28.64
C ARG A 472 -6.03 10.44 -27.45
N ALA A 473 -7.16 9.76 -27.67
CA ALA A 473 -7.72 8.81 -26.73
C ALA A 473 -7.19 7.41 -27.02
N PHE A 474 -6.86 6.67 -25.96
CA PHE A 474 -6.47 5.26 -26.03
C PHE A 474 -7.59 4.33 -25.55
N GLY A 475 -8.64 4.89 -24.95
CA GLY A 475 -9.78 4.16 -24.41
C GLY A 475 -9.61 3.84 -22.92
N PRO A 476 -10.45 2.94 -22.39
CA PRO A 476 -10.43 2.63 -20.97
C PRO A 476 -9.15 1.91 -20.56
N GLY A 477 -8.46 2.43 -19.55
CA GLY A 477 -7.41 1.72 -18.83
C GLY A 477 -8.03 0.66 -17.92
N GLY A 478 -8.22 -0.54 -18.46
CA GLY A 478 -8.89 -1.65 -17.78
C GLY A 478 -8.06 -2.28 -16.66
N SER A 479 -8.67 -3.23 -15.96
CA SER A 479 -8.00 -3.99 -14.89
C SER A 479 -7.18 -5.15 -15.46
N GLY A 480 -6.00 -5.39 -14.89
CA GLY A 480 -5.05 -6.43 -15.31
C GLY A 480 -3.67 -5.85 -15.60
N VAL A 481 -3.09 -6.21 -16.74
CA VAL A 481 -1.81 -5.68 -17.21
C VAL A 481 -2.05 -4.74 -18.37
N VAL A 482 -1.49 -3.54 -18.27
CA VAL A 482 -1.44 -2.54 -19.35
C VAL A 482 0.00 -2.34 -19.78
N ARG A 483 0.21 -1.79 -20.97
CA ARG A 483 1.53 -1.32 -21.41
C ARG A 483 1.45 -0.01 -22.16
N PHE A 484 2.52 0.78 -22.12
CA PHE A 484 2.58 2.07 -22.78
C PHE A 484 3.99 2.41 -23.25
N LYS A 485 4.08 3.37 -24.19
CA LYS A 485 5.36 3.89 -24.68
C LYS A 485 5.85 5.06 -23.84
N ALA A 486 7.17 5.13 -23.66
CA ALA A 486 7.83 6.18 -22.89
C ALA A 486 7.66 7.60 -23.48
N ASP A 487 7.31 7.70 -24.77
CA ASP A 487 7.11 8.96 -25.49
C ASP A 487 5.65 9.45 -25.50
N GLY A 488 4.73 8.76 -24.82
CA GLY A 488 3.31 9.15 -24.82
C GLY A 488 2.51 8.66 -26.04
N SER A 489 3.13 7.94 -26.99
CA SER A 489 2.51 7.66 -28.30
C SER A 489 1.53 6.49 -28.32
N ALA A 490 1.53 5.62 -27.32
CA ALA A 490 0.67 4.44 -27.30
C ALA A 490 0.43 3.91 -25.89
N PHE A 491 -0.82 3.50 -25.63
CA PHE A 491 -1.26 2.82 -24.41
C PHE A 491 -2.19 1.67 -24.81
N GLU A 492 -1.97 0.48 -24.25
CA GLU A 492 -2.68 -0.75 -24.62
C GLU A 492 -3.06 -1.58 -23.40
N GLN A 493 -4.25 -2.17 -23.42
CA GLN A 493 -4.57 -3.29 -22.55
C GLN A 493 -3.78 -4.51 -23.04
N TYR A 494 -2.86 -5.03 -22.21
CA TYR A 494 -2.10 -6.23 -22.54
C TYR A 494 -2.86 -7.49 -22.12
N ASN A 495 -3.33 -7.55 -20.87
CA ASN A 495 -4.22 -8.60 -20.39
C ASN A 495 -5.36 -7.98 -19.59
N SER A 496 -6.59 -8.46 -19.81
CA SER A 496 -7.73 -8.09 -19.00
C SER A 496 -8.00 -9.15 -17.92
N LYS A 497 -8.06 -8.70 -16.67
CA LYS A 497 -8.61 -9.48 -15.57
C LYS A 497 -9.24 -8.52 -14.57
N ASN A 498 -10.52 -8.69 -14.30
CA ASN A 498 -11.22 -7.89 -13.30
C ASN A 498 -10.58 -8.02 -11.90
N GLY A 499 -10.77 -7.01 -11.06
CA GLY A 499 -10.29 -6.96 -9.67
C GLY A 499 -9.09 -6.04 -9.48
N ASN A 500 -8.29 -6.29 -8.45
CA ASN A 500 -7.14 -5.44 -8.12
C ASN A 500 -5.82 -6.16 -8.47
N THR A 501 -4.71 -5.44 -8.61
CA THR A 501 -3.39 -6.00 -8.96
C THR A 501 -2.28 -5.23 -8.26
N TRP A 502 -1.38 -5.93 -7.54
CA TRP A 502 -0.39 -5.34 -6.62
C TRP A 502 1.06 -5.74 -6.91
N GLY A 503 1.32 -6.40 -8.03
CA GLY A 503 2.67 -6.83 -8.38
C GLY A 503 2.80 -7.17 -9.86
N LEU A 504 3.97 -6.87 -10.45
CA LEU A 504 4.33 -7.17 -11.83
C LEU A 504 5.83 -7.46 -11.94
N GLU A 505 6.18 -8.48 -12.72
CA GLU A 505 7.55 -8.77 -13.14
C GLU A 505 7.62 -9.11 -14.64
N THR A 506 8.67 -8.62 -15.28
CA THR A 506 9.04 -8.98 -16.66
C THR A 506 10.36 -9.76 -16.60
N THR A 507 10.35 -11.04 -16.97
CA THR A 507 11.55 -11.88 -16.89
C THR A 507 12.52 -11.66 -18.05
N TRP A 508 13.75 -12.14 -17.93
CA TRP A 508 14.75 -12.05 -19.01
C TRP A 508 14.32 -12.82 -20.28
N ASP A 509 13.61 -13.94 -20.13
CA ASP A 509 12.98 -14.66 -21.24
C ASP A 509 11.61 -14.09 -21.65
N GLY A 510 11.29 -12.87 -21.18
CA GLY A 510 10.13 -12.09 -21.60
C GLY A 510 8.78 -12.60 -21.13
N GLN A 511 8.73 -13.44 -20.09
CA GLN A 511 7.46 -13.77 -19.45
C GLN A 511 6.95 -12.57 -18.65
N ILE A 512 5.62 -12.44 -18.58
CA ILE A 512 4.95 -11.41 -17.79
C ILE A 512 4.19 -12.09 -16.65
N PHE A 513 4.69 -11.94 -15.44
CA PHE A 513 4.05 -12.43 -14.22
C PHE A 513 3.50 -11.29 -13.40
N TRP A 514 2.40 -11.54 -12.71
CA TRP A 514 1.75 -10.51 -11.89
C TRP A 514 0.89 -11.14 -10.80
N THR A 515 0.50 -10.31 -9.84
CA THR A 515 -0.22 -10.75 -8.65
C THR A 515 -1.54 -10.01 -8.48
N GLN A 516 -2.46 -10.66 -7.79
CA GLN A 516 -3.75 -10.07 -7.45
C GLN A 516 -4.16 -10.47 -6.03
N PRO A 517 -4.56 -9.50 -5.20
CA PRO A 517 -5.17 -9.79 -3.92
C PRO A 517 -6.63 -10.24 -4.08
N THR A 518 -7.22 -10.77 -3.00
CA THR A 518 -8.67 -10.92 -2.80
C THR A 518 -9.41 -11.87 -3.76
N SER A 519 -8.70 -12.53 -4.68
CA SER A 519 -9.34 -13.34 -5.74
C SER A 519 -9.32 -14.85 -5.48
N GLY A 520 -8.67 -15.28 -4.40
CA GLY A 520 -8.36 -16.69 -4.14
C GLY A 520 -7.26 -17.25 -5.05
N THR A 521 -6.93 -16.59 -6.16
CA THR A 521 -5.72 -16.86 -6.97
C THR A 521 -4.80 -15.66 -6.90
N VAL A 522 -3.51 -15.89 -6.67
CA VAL A 522 -2.60 -14.79 -6.27
C VAL A 522 -1.40 -14.59 -7.18
N PHE A 523 -1.07 -15.56 -8.03
CA PHE A 523 0.05 -15.49 -8.96
C PHE A 523 -0.38 -15.93 -10.36
N PHE A 524 -0.12 -15.09 -11.35
CA PHE A 524 -0.62 -15.23 -12.71
C PHE A 524 0.51 -15.13 -13.73
N HIS A 525 0.39 -15.92 -14.79
CA HIS A 525 1.24 -15.83 -15.97
C HIS A 525 0.43 -15.31 -17.16
N SER A 526 0.96 -14.34 -17.87
CA SER A 526 0.36 -13.85 -19.12
C SER A 526 0.73 -14.76 -20.28
N LEU A 527 -0.26 -15.16 -21.08
CA LEU A 527 -0.06 -16.14 -22.15
C LEU A 527 -0.26 -15.56 -23.54
N LEU A 528 -1.18 -14.63 -23.73
CA LEU A 528 -1.38 -13.94 -25.00
C LEU A 528 -1.85 -12.52 -24.74
N PRO A 529 -1.43 -11.52 -25.54
CA PRO A 529 -2.01 -10.19 -25.47
C PRO A 529 -3.48 -10.20 -25.89
N GLU A 530 -4.31 -9.31 -25.33
CA GLU A 530 -5.72 -9.11 -25.72
C GLU A 530 -5.87 -8.89 -27.23
N SER A 531 -4.96 -8.13 -27.85
CA SER A 531 -4.96 -7.86 -29.29
C SER A 531 -4.74 -9.11 -30.16
N VAL A 532 -4.11 -10.15 -29.61
CA VAL A 532 -3.96 -11.45 -30.27
C VAL A 532 -5.18 -12.31 -29.99
N LEU A 533 -5.56 -12.45 -28.71
CA LEU A 533 -6.66 -13.32 -28.32
C LEU A 533 -7.99 -12.88 -28.96
N ALA A 534 -8.29 -11.58 -29.03
CA ALA A 534 -9.51 -11.06 -29.65
C ALA A 534 -9.71 -11.46 -31.11
N ARG A 535 -8.63 -11.82 -31.82
CA ARG A 535 -8.67 -12.23 -33.24
C ARG A 535 -8.89 -13.72 -33.45
N GLY A 536 -8.65 -14.57 -32.45
CA GLY A 536 -8.68 -16.01 -32.63
C GLY A 536 -9.09 -16.80 -31.40
N LYS A 537 -9.85 -16.20 -30.50
CA LYS A 537 -10.20 -16.78 -29.20
C LYS A 537 -10.96 -18.09 -29.35
N MET A 538 -10.35 -19.18 -28.88
CA MET A 538 -11.06 -20.43 -28.63
C MET A 538 -11.93 -20.32 -27.36
N PRO A 539 -13.06 -21.04 -27.27
CA PRO A 539 -13.90 -21.05 -26.07
C PRO A 539 -13.09 -21.40 -24.81
N GLY A 540 -13.24 -20.63 -23.73
CA GLY A 540 -12.54 -20.88 -22.47
C GLY A 540 -11.10 -20.33 -22.39
N ALA A 541 -10.50 -19.92 -23.51
CA ALA A 541 -9.19 -19.27 -23.49
C ALA A 541 -9.25 -17.90 -22.79
N THR A 542 -8.22 -17.60 -22.03
CA THR A 542 -8.01 -16.30 -21.36
C THR A 542 -6.62 -15.78 -21.72
N THR A 543 -6.34 -14.50 -21.49
CA THR A 543 -5.01 -13.91 -21.73
C THR A 543 -3.98 -14.32 -20.67
N TRP A 544 -4.39 -15.07 -19.65
CA TRP A 544 -3.58 -15.42 -18.48
C TRP A 544 -3.85 -16.84 -17.96
N LYS A 545 -2.96 -17.36 -17.13
CA LYS A 545 -3.18 -18.58 -16.33
C LYS A 545 -2.91 -18.28 -14.86
N GLY A 546 -3.86 -18.62 -13.99
CA GLY A 546 -3.65 -18.63 -12.54
C GLY A 546 -2.80 -19.82 -12.12
N MET A 547 -1.76 -19.59 -11.33
CA MET A 547 -0.78 -20.63 -10.96
C MET A 547 -0.85 -21.01 -9.47
N ILE A 548 -1.09 -20.03 -8.59
CA ILE A 548 -1.27 -20.27 -7.15
C ILE A 548 -2.71 -19.92 -6.78
N THR A 549 -3.51 -20.94 -6.49
CA THR A 549 -4.92 -20.81 -6.15
C THR A 549 -5.22 -21.46 -4.81
N ASN A 550 -5.90 -20.74 -3.92
CA ASN A 550 -6.38 -21.19 -2.62
C ASN A 550 -5.30 -21.74 -1.68
N GLN A 551 -4.06 -21.27 -1.86
CA GLN A 551 -2.91 -21.67 -1.07
C GLN A 551 -3.09 -21.27 0.39
N ARG A 552 -2.87 -22.23 1.30
CA ARG A 552 -2.82 -21.97 2.74
C ARG A 552 -1.60 -21.14 3.12
N SER A 553 -1.79 -20.17 4.00
CA SER A 553 -0.75 -19.33 4.59
C SER A 553 -0.37 -19.80 6.00
N PHE A 554 0.89 -19.58 6.39
CA PHE A 554 1.46 -20.04 7.68
C PHE A 554 2.12 -18.91 8.48
N PRO A 555 1.34 -17.92 8.95
CA PRO A 555 1.82 -16.79 9.75
C PRO A 555 2.43 -17.22 11.08
N ALA A 556 3.25 -16.34 11.69
CA ALA A 556 3.82 -16.56 13.02
C ALA A 556 2.94 -16.07 14.17
N ILE A 557 1.91 -15.29 13.87
CA ILE A 557 0.96 -14.77 14.85
C ILE A 557 -0.45 -15.26 14.55
N GLU A 558 -1.25 -15.36 15.59
CA GLU A 558 -2.70 -15.44 15.50
C GLU A 558 -3.27 -14.02 15.59
N TRP A 559 -4.42 -13.77 14.97
CA TRP A 559 -5.05 -12.45 15.01
C TRP A 559 -6.33 -12.48 15.84
N PRO A 560 -6.22 -12.20 17.15
CA PRO A 560 -7.39 -12.01 17.98
C PRO A 560 -8.20 -10.79 17.49
N GLU A 561 -7.53 -9.70 17.07
CA GLU A 561 -8.19 -8.54 16.46
C GLU A 561 -8.30 -8.69 14.95
N GLN A 562 -9.42 -9.26 14.50
CA GLN A 562 -9.71 -9.44 13.07
C GLN A 562 -9.60 -8.13 12.27
N ALA A 563 -9.79 -6.97 12.90
CA ALA A 563 -9.67 -5.62 12.35
C ALA A 563 -8.38 -5.33 11.54
N TYR A 564 -7.31 -6.05 11.83
CA TYR A 564 -6.00 -5.89 11.20
C TYR A 564 -5.67 -6.95 10.15
N VAL A 565 -6.61 -7.86 9.90
CA VAL A 565 -6.52 -8.91 8.89
C VAL A 565 -7.67 -8.78 7.91
N GLN A 566 -7.38 -9.14 6.67
CA GLN A 566 -8.39 -9.22 5.64
C GLN A 566 -9.14 -10.56 5.72
N ILE A 567 -10.47 -10.53 5.67
CA ILE A 567 -11.32 -11.68 6.06
C ILE A 567 -11.97 -12.42 4.88
N ASP A 568 -11.68 -12.02 3.64
CA ASP A 568 -12.26 -12.64 2.43
C ASP A 568 -11.63 -14.01 2.11
N GLN A 569 -10.40 -14.27 2.54
CA GLN A 569 -9.65 -15.52 2.31
C GLN A 569 -9.06 -16.09 3.62
N VAL A 570 -9.90 -16.29 4.64
CA VAL A 570 -9.47 -16.79 5.96
C VAL A 570 -8.65 -18.08 5.85
N GLY A 571 -7.45 -18.09 6.43
CA GLY A 571 -6.52 -19.23 6.41
C GLY A 571 -5.80 -19.45 5.08
N ARG A 572 -5.93 -18.53 4.13
CA ARG A 572 -5.28 -18.55 2.81
C ARG A 572 -4.61 -17.22 2.54
N PHE A 573 -3.94 -17.10 1.39
CA PHE A 573 -3.50 -15.79 0.91
C PHE A 573 -4.71 -14.89 0.64
N THR A 574 -4.67 -13.71 1.25
CA THR A 574 -5.64 -12.62 1.14
C THR A 574 -5.11 -11.54 0.20
N ALA A 575 -3.79 -11.33 0.16
CA ALA A 575 -3.08 -10.42 -0.71
C ALA A 575 -1.71 -10.95 -1.15
N ALA A 576 -1.41 -10.85 -2.44
CA ALA A 576 -0.03 -10.96 -2.95
C ALA A 576 0.42 -9.61 -3.47
N SER A 577 1.34 -8.98 -2.74
CA SER A 577 1.86 -7.64 -2.96
C SER A 577 3.33 -7.70 -3.36
N GLY A 578 3.68 -7.10 -4.49
CA GLY A 578 4.96 -7.31 -5.14
C GLY A 578 5.04 -8.65 -5.88
N CYS A 579 5.97 -8.71 -6.84
CA CYS A 579 6.18 -9.88 -7.68
C CYS A 579 7.66 -9.90 -8.08
N ALA A 580 8.48 -10.66 -7.37
CA ALA A 580 9.88 -10.85 -7.73
C ALA A 580 10.07 -12.26 -8.27
N VAL A 581 10.65 -12.39 -9.46
CA VAL A 581 11.19 -13.65 -9.97
C VAL A 581 12.70 -13.56 -9.91
N TYR A 582 13.34 -14.41 -9.11
CA TYR A 582 14.79 -14.40 -8.94
C TYR A 582 15.49 -15.00 -10.16
N GLU A 583 16.20 -14.18 -10.93
CA GLU A 583 16.83 -14.57 -12.20
C GLU A 583 18.35 -14.41 -12.15
N GLY A 584 18.98 -15.16 -11.25
CA GLY A 584 20.43 -15.17 -11.07
C GLY A 584 20.94 -14.01 -10.22
N GLY A 585 22.26 -13.85 -10.21
CA GLY A 585 22.97 -12.99 -9.28
C GLY A 585 23.91 -13.80 -8.40
N THR A 586 23.67 -13.80 -7.10
CA THR A 586 24.63 -14.27 -6.09
C THR A 586 24.25 -15.58 -5.42
N TRP A 587 22.95 -15.92 -5.38
CA TRP A 587 22.44 -17.12 -4.72
C TRP A 587 22.75 -18.42 -5.48
N PRO A 588 22.76 -19.57 -4.79
CA PRO A 588 22.87 -20.88 -5.43
C PRO A 588 21.81 -21.11 -6.51
N ALA A 589 22.19 -21.83 -7.57
CA ALA A 589 21.38 -22.02 -8.77
C ALA A 589 19.98 -22.64 -8.52
N LYS A 590 19.78 -23.37 -7.41
CA LYS A 590 18.46 -23.93 -7.06
C LYS A 590 17.39 -22.85 -6.91
N TRP A 591 17.78 -21.64 -6.53
CA TRP A 591 16.88 -20.51 -6.31
C TRP A 591 16.52 -19.78 -7.60
N ASN A 592 17.20 -20.04 -8.72
CA ASN A 592 16.85 -19.43 -10.00
C ASN A 592 15.42 -19.79 -10.39
N TYR A 593 14.69 -18.78 -10.87
CA TYR A 593 13.28 -18.83 -11.20
C TYR A 593 12.36 -19.09 -9.99
N SER A 594 12.78 -18.65 -8.80
CA SER A 594 11.93 -18.59 -7.61
C SER A 594 11.07 -17.33 -7.59
N TYR A 595 9.81 -17.49 -7.20
CA TYR A 595 8.85 -16.40 -7.02
C TYR A 595 8.80 -15.98 -5.55
N PHE A 596 8.82 -14.66 -5.30
CA PHE A 596 8.67 -14.04 -3.97
C PHE A 596 7.63 -12.93 -3.99
N THR A 597 6.76 -12.90 -2.99
CA THR A 597 5.72 -11.87 -2.82
C THR A 597 5.46 -11.60 -1.35
N GLY A 598 5.07 -10.37 -1.02
CA GLY A 598 4.58 -10.00 0.30
C GLY A 598 3.11 -10.38 0.46
N GLU A 599 2.73 -10.74 1.69
CA GLU A 599 1.35 -10.84 2.14
C GLU A 599 1.20 -9.89 3.33
N PRO A 600 0.94 -8.60 3.06
CA PRO A 600 0.98 -7.58 4.08
C PRO A 600 -0.08 -7.83 5.16
N THR A 601 -1.25 -8.36 4.81
CA THR A 601 -2.34 -8.53 5.77
C THR A 601 -2.08 -9.66 6.77
N LEU A 602 -1.17 -10.58 6.44
CA LEU A 602 -0.74 -11.69 7.30
C LEU A 602 0.73 -11.62 7.76
N ASN A 603 1.38 -10.46 7.60
CA ASN A 603 2.74 -10.18 8.12
C ASN A 603 3.82 -11.18 7.65
N LEU A 604 3.78 -11.58 6.37
CA LEU A 604 4.69 -12.61 5.84
C LEU A 604 5.18 -12.31 4.41
N VAL A 605 6.30 -12.93 4.03
CA VAL A 605 6.79 -13.01 2.65
C VAL A 605 6.75 -14.48 2.23
N HIS A 606 6.19 -14.74 1.06
CA HIS A 606 6.01 -16.06 0.49
C HIS A 606 7.09 -16.41 -0.53
N HIS A 607 7.34 -17.70 -0.71
CA HIS A 607 8.23 -18.23 -1.74
C HIS A 607 7.64 -19.51 -2.37
N GLN A 608 7.79 -19.65 -3.69
CA GLN A 608 7.68 -20.94 -4.40
C GLN A 608 8.67 -21.01 -5.57
N PHE A 609 9.10 -22.21 -5.92
CA PHE A 609 9.81 -22.46 -7.18
C PHE A 609 8.82 -22.43 -8.34
N VAL A 610 9.21 -21.82 -9.46
CA VAL A 610 8.39 -21.78 -10.69
C VAL A 610 9.05 -22.67 -11.74
N ARG A 611 8.33 -23.69 -12.22
CA ARG A 611 8.85 -24.71 -13.14
C ARG A 611 8.02 -24.73 -14.42
N ARG A 612 8.68 -24.81 -15.58
CA ARG A 612 7.99 -24.93 -16.87
C ARG A 612 7.09 -26.16 -16.87
N ASP A 613 5.86 -25.99 -17.35
CA ASP A 613 4.85 -27.05 -17.42
C ASP A 613 3.88 -26.77 -18.59
N GLY A 614 4.10 -27.48 -19.69
CA GLY A 614 3.41 -27.24 -20.96
C GLY A 614 3.55 -25.79 -21.44
N THR A 615 2.41 -25.16 -21.70
CA THR A 615 2.29 -23.81 -22.24
C THR A 615 2.56 -22.71 -21.21
N SER A 616 2.65 -23.06 -19.93
CA SER A 616 2.88 -22.13 -18.84
C SER A 616 3.83 -22.75 -17.80
N TYR A 617 3.54 -22.56 -16.52
CA TYR A 617 4.34 -23.00 -15.40
C TYR A 617 3.45 -23.66 -14.35
N ARG A 618 4.09 -24.46 -13.51
CA ARG A 618 3.58 -24.92 -12.20
C ARG A 618 4.45 -24.34 -11.10
N THR A 619 3.92 -24.29 -9.89
CA THR A 619 4.66 -23.81 -8.72
C THR A 619 4.70 -24.86 -7.62
N GLU A 620 5.76 -24.85 -6.82
CA GLU A 620 5.95 -25.77 -5.70
C GLU A 620 6.65 -25.08 -4.53
N LYS A 621 6.20 -25.34 -3.30
CA LYS A 621 6.95 -24.98 -2.09
C LYS A 621 8.20 -25.86 -1.98
N GLU A 622 9.21 -25.37 -1.25
CA GLU A 622 10.38 -26.20 -0.94
C GLU A 622 9.98 -27.42 -0.10
N ALA A 623 10.52 -28.57 -0.49
CA ALA A 623 10.27 -29.84 0.18
C ALA A 623 10.69 -29.76 1.66
N GLY A 624 9.80 -30.18 2.56
CA GLY A 624 9.99 -30.10 4.01
C GLY A 624 9.69 -28.72 4.63
N ARG A 625 9.29 -27.73 3.82
CA ARG A 625 8.88 -26.39 4.27
C ARG A 625 7.48 -26.01 3.80
N GLU A 626 6.64 -26.98 3.47
CA GLU A 626 5.30 -26.77 2.94
C GLU A 626 4.38 -26.05 3.94
N GLN A 627 4.61 -26.24 5.24
CA GLN A 627 3.82 -25.68 6.35
C GLN A 627 4.49 -24.47 7.05
N THR A 628 5.32 -23.73 6.32
CA THR A 628 5.92 -22.48 6.79
C THR A 628 6.05 -21.50 5.63
N GLU A 629 6.58 -20.31 5.91
CA GLU A 629 6.79 -19.24 4.93
C GLU A 629 8.27 -18.86 4.80
N PHE A 630 8.58 -18.03 3.81
CA PHE A 630 9.95 -17.57 3.56
C PHE A 630 10.40 -16.58 4.64
N ILE A 631 9.53 -15.62 4.98
CA ILE A 631 9.68 -14.76 6.15
C ILE A 631 8.30 -14.66 6.82
N ARG A 632 8.24 -14.77 8.14
CA ARG A 632 7.02 -14.49 8.91
C ARG A 632 7.37 -13.71 10.17
N SER A 633 6.55 -12.73 10.51
CA SER A 633 6.84 -11.79 11.60
C SER A 633 5.97 -12.04 12.83
N ARG A 634 6.55 -11.84 14.01
CA ARG A 634 5.82 -11.70 15.29
C ARG A 634 5.47 -10.26 15.63
N ASP A 635 5.89 -9.31 14.80
CA ASP A 635 5.56 -7.90 14.89
C ASP A 635 4.33 -7.58 14.02
N LEU A 636 3.23 -7.14 14.64
CA LEU A 636 2.00 -6.73 13.96
C LEU A 636 2.24 -5.60 12.95
N TRP A 637 3.26 -4.78 13.16
CA TRP A 637 3.58 -3.66 12.29
C TRP A 637 4.24 -4.09 10.98
N PHE A 638 4.86 -5.27 10.88
CA PHE A 638 5.55 -5.71 9.66
C PHE A 638 4.57 -5.98 8.51
N ARG A 639 4.52 -5.11 7.51
CA ARG A 639 3.60 -5.17 6.36
C ARG A 639 4.40 -5.14 5.05
N PRO A 640 4.90 -6.29 4.57
CA PRO A 640 5.66 -6.35 3.32
C PRO A 640 4.73 -6.11 2.13
N ILE A 641 4.99 -5.05 1.35
CA ILE A 641 4.14 -4.61 0.24
C ILE A 641 4.80 -4.71 -1.13
N ASP A 642 6.13 -4.83 -1.21
CA ASP A 642 6.82 -5.05 -2.49
C ASP A 642 8.08 -5.89 -2.31
N THR A 643 8.46 -6.59 -3.37
CA THR A 643 9.66 -7.42 -3.45
C THR A 643 10.40 -7.13 -4.75
N ARG A 644 11.73 -6.93 -4.67
CA ARG A 644 12.55 -6.59 -5.85
C ARG A 644 13.95 -7.19 -5.76
N VAL A 645 14.49 -7.70 -6.86
CA VAL A 645 15.89 -8.15 -6.92
C VAL A 645 16.78 -6.98 -7.31
N GLY A 646 17.79 -6.69 -6.50
CA GLY A 646 18.75 -5.61 -6.73
C GLY A 646 19.88 -6.00 -7.69
N PRO A 647 20.67 -5.01 -8.17
CA PRO A 647 21.80 -5.26 -9.06
C PRO A 647 22.94 -6.02 -8.37
N ASP A 648 22.97 -6.03 -7.03
CA ASP A 648 23.88 -6.83 -6.21
C ASP A 648 23.44 -8.30 -6.08
N GLY A 649 22.28 -8.67 -6.63
CA GLY A 649 21.74 -10.02 -6.61
C GLY A 649 21.01 -10.40 -5.31
N ALA A 650 20.78 -9.46 -4.38
CA ALA A 650 19.95 -9.71 -3.21
C ALA A 650 18.47 -9.40 -3.49
N LEU A 651 17.59 -9.96 -2.65
CA LEU A 651 16.17 -9.63 -2.64
C LEU A 651 15.93 -8.48 -1.65
N TYR A 652 15.20 -7.47 -2.07
CA TYR A 652 14.79 -6.35 -1.24
C TYR A 652 13.29 -6.45 -0.96
N VAL A 653 12.90 -6.20 0.28
CA VAL A 653 11.50 -6.20 0.73
C VAL A 653 11.17 -4.80 1.24
N ILE A 654 10.13 -4.19 0.66
CA ILE A 654 9.56 -2.94 1.16
C ILE A 654 8.52 -3.29 2.22
N ASP A 655 8.72 -2.79 3.43
CA ASP A 655 7.84 -2.95 4.56
C ASP A 655 7.21 -1.59 4.88
N PHE A 656 5.90 -1.49 4.67
CA PHE A 656 5.12 -0.30 4.99
C PHE A 656 5.14 0.06 6.48
N TYR A 657 5.48 -0.91 7.32
CA TYR A 657 5.56 -0.80 8.78
C TYR A 657 4.35 -0.09 9.41
N ASN A 658 3.16 -0.68 9.26
CA ASN A 658 1.88 -0.06 9.58
C ASN A 658 0.92 -1.05 10.25
N GLN A 659 0.23 -0.64 11.32
CA GLN A 659 -0.77 -1.51 11.96
C GLN A 659 -1.95 -1.78 11.02
N ALA A 660 -2.42 -0.74 10.31
CA ALA A 660 -3.63 -0.77 9.49
C ALA A 660 -3.33 -0.66 7.98
N VAL A 661 -3.10 -1.82 7.34
CA VAL A 661 -2.84 -1.91 5.88
C VAL A 661 -4.09 -2.16 5.04
N ILE A 662 -5.22 -2.51 5.67
CA ILE A 662 -6.48 -2.76 4.96
C ILE A 662 -7.02 -1.45 4.38
N HIS A 663 -7.21 -1.44 3.06
CA HIS A 663 -7.84 -0.34 2.34
C HIS A 663 -9.36 -0.48 2.41
N ASN A 664 -9.90 -1.56 1.86
CA ASN A 664 -11.34 -1.81 1.80
C ASN A 664 -11.70 -2.79 2.90
N ASP A 665 -12.49 -2.32 3.85
CA ASP A 665 -13.05 -3.19 4.86
C ASP A 665 -14.54 -3.40 4.68
N THR A 666 -14.95 -4.65 4.46
CA THR A 666 -16.34 -5.02 4.17
C THR A 666 -17.19 -5.23 5.42
N ARG A 667 -16.61 -5.05 6.62
CA ARG A 667 -17.32 -5.23 7.90
C ARG A 667 -18.14 -4.01 8.33
N GLY A 668 -18.25 -3.01 7.45
CA GLY A 668 -19.08 -1.83 7.62
C GLY A 668 -18.48 -0.62 8.33
N PRO A 669 -17.14 -0.37 8.38
CA PRO A 669 -16.69 0.99 8.67
C PRO A 669 -17.23 1.98 7.65
N GLN A 670 -17.15 3.25 8.01
CA GLN A 670 -17.21 4.33 7.03
C GLN A 670 -15.95 4.31 6.16
N HIS A 671 -16.10 4.65 4.88
CA HIS A 671 -14.99 4.84 3.95
C HIS A 671 -14.88 6.30 3.55
N GLY A 672 -13.65 6.77 3.36
CA GLY A 672 -13.33 8.09 2.84
C GLY A 672 -13.54 8.18 1.31
N PRO A 673 -13.36 9.37 0.71
CA PRO A 673 -13.55 9.55 -0.74
C PRO A 673 -12.55 8.82 -1.63
N ALA A 674 -11.47 8.29 -1.05
CA ALA A 674 -10.53 7.39 -1.73
C ALA A 674 -10.98 5.92 -1.70
N ASN A 675 -12.19 5.64 -1.17
CA ASN A 675 -12.71 4.32 -0.82
C ASN A 675 -11.91 3.55 0.25
N ALA A 676 -11.01 4.23 0.97
CA ALA A 676 -10.28 3.65 2.10
C ALA A 676 -11.13 3.67 3.37
N ALA A 677 -11.07 2.61 4.18
CA ALA A 677 -11.68 2.58 5.50
C ALA A 677 -11.10 3.67 6.39
N VAL A 678 -11.98 4.35 7.14
CA VAL A 678 -11.63 5.39 8.11
C VAL A 678 -10.91 4.73 9.29
N ARG A 679 -9.64 5.09 9.48
CA ARG A 679 -8.71 4.42 10.40
C ARG A 679 -7.76 5.44 11.06
N PRO A 680 -8.02 5.88 12.30
CA PRO A 680 -7.14 6.81 13.02
C PRO A 680 -5.80 6.16 13.43
N ASP A 681 -5.79 4.83 13.46
CA ASP A 681 -4.65 3.98 13.76
C ASP A 681 -3.71 3.77 12.57
N ARG A 682 -4.05 4.28 11.38
CA ARG A 682 -3.21 4.20 10.19
C ARG A 682 -1.99 5.11 10.32
N ASP A 683 -0.81 4.53 10.13
CA ASP A 683 0.45 5.29 10.19
C ASP A 683 0.89 5.82 8.81
N HIS A 684 1.61 6.95 8.82
CA HIS A 684 2.11 7.65 7.64
C HIS A 684 3.59 8.04 7.73
N TYR A 685 4.25 7.71 8.83
CA TYR A 685 5.63 8.10 9.12
C TYR A 685 6.60 6.94 8.91
N PHE A 686 6.26 5.74 9.37
CA PHE A 686 7.14 4.59 9.32
C PHE A 686 7.28 4.02 7.90
N ALA A 687 8.46 3.45 7.62
CA ALA A 687 8.73 2.58 6.47
C ALA A 687 10.09 1.93 6.64
N ARG A 688 10.23 0.70 6.14
CA ARG A 688 11.48 -0.06 6.22
C ARG A 688 11.79 -0.73 4.91
N ILE A 689 13.07 -0.82 4.60
CA ILE A 689 13.58 -1.59 3.48
C ILE A 689 14.51 -2.65 4.07
N TRP A 690 14.26 -3.90 3.73
CA TRP A 690 15.03 -5.05 4.17
C TRP A 690 15.79 -5.65 2.99
N ARG A 691 17.08 -5.95 3.19
CA ARG A 691 17.88 -6.75 2.27
C ARG A 691 17.89 -8.19 2.78
N VAL A 692 17.45 -9.11 1.94
CA VAL A 692 17.42 -10.54 2.17
C VAL A 692 18.42 -11.19 1.25
N ASP A 693 19.33 -11.98 1.81
CA ASP A 693 20.41 -12.56 1.05
C ASP A 693 20.70 -13.99 1.49
N HIS A 694 21.13 -14.82 0.55
CA HIS A 694 21.51 -16.19 0.85
C HIS A 694 22.80 -16.19 1.67
N ARG A 695 22.95 -17.12 2.62
CA ARG A 695 24.15 -17.23 3.45
C ARG A 695 25.40 -17.56 2.64
N GLU A 696 25.23 -18.28 1.54
CA GLU A 696 26.28 -18.64 0.57
C GLU A 696 26.29 -17.72 -0.67
N ALA A 697 25.68 -16.54 -0.59
CA ALA A 697 25.68 -15.59 -1.70
C ALA A 697 27.12 -15.21 -2.09
N LYS A 698 27.42 -15.33 -3.38
CA LYS A 698 28.73 -14.95 -3.93
C LYS A 698 28.82 -13.42 -4.05
N PRO A 699 29.99 -12.80 -3.81
CA PRO A 699 30.14 -11.37 -4.08
C PRO A 699 29.87 -11.06 -5.57
N LEU A 700 29.00 -10.08 -5.82
CA LEU A 700 28.75 -9.53 -7.15
C LEU A 700 28.86 -8.00 -7.06
N PRO A 701 29.88 -7.39 -7.70
CA PRO A 701 29.96 -5.93 -7.73
C PRO A 701 28.78 -5.37 -8.53
N VAL A 702 28.17 -4.32 -8.00
CA VAL A 702 27.15 -3.55 -8.71
C VAL A 702 27.84 -2.75 -9.83
N PRO A 703 27.56 -3.03 -11.11
CA PRO A 703 28.25 -2.35 -12.20
C PRO A 703 27.68 -0.93 -12.40
N ALA A 704 28.57 0.05 -12.53
CA ALA A 704 28.22 1.36 -13.07
C ALA A 704 28.27 1.28 -14.61
N LEU A 705 27.11 1.32 -15.24
CA LEU A 705 26.98 1.17 -16.69
C LEU A 705 27.15 2.54 -17.38
N ASP A 706 28.08 2.63 -18.34
CA ASP A 706 28.19 3.82 -19.19
C ASP A 706 27.21 3.72 -20.36
N ARG A 707 26.16 4.54 -20.31
CA ARG A 707 25.12 4.66 -21.36
C ARG A 707 25.66 5.07 -22.73
N ARG A 708 26.94 5.47 -22.85
CA ARG A 708 27.59 5.84 -24.12
C ARG A 708 28.44 4.70 -24.70
N ASP A 709 28.73 3.65 -23.94
CA ASP A 709 29.55 2.52 -24.39
C ASP A 709 28.68 1.33 -24.82
N LEU A 710 28.21 1.34 -26.07
CA LEU A 710 27.41 0.23 -26.62
C LEU A 710 28.13 -1.11 -26.49
N ALA A 711 29.44 -1.16 -26.70
CA ALA A 711 30.20 -2.40 -26.62
C ALA A 711 30.24 -2.92 -25.17
N GLY A 712 30.39 -2.02 -24.19
CA GLY A 712 30.25 -2.32 -22.77
C GLY A 712 28.88 -2.84 -22.41
N LEU A 713 27.81 -2.18 -22.86
CA LEU A 713 26.43 -2.61 -22.62
C LEU A 713 26.19 -4.01 -23.18
N VAL A 714 26.63 -4.30 -24.42
CA VAL A 714 26.51 -5.64 -25.02
C VAL A 714 27.28 -6.68 -24.22
N ARG A 715 28.53 -6.41 -23.82
CA ARG A 715 29.31 -7.32 -22.96
C ARG A 715 28.57 -7.59 -21.64
N THR A 716 27.99 -6.57 -21.02
CA THR A 716 27.22 -6.74 -19.78
C THR A 716 25.97 -7.61 -19.99
N ILE A 717 25.26 -7.42 -21.11
CA ILE A 717 24.09 -8.26 -21.46
C ILE A 717 24.49 -9.73 -21.64
N GLU A 718 25.67 -10.01 -22.18
CA GLU A 718 26.12 -11.38 -22.44
C GLU A 718 26.72 -12.08 -21.20
N GLN A 719 27.39 -11.31 -20.32
CA GLN A 719 28.26 -11.88 -19.28
C GLN A 719 27.70 -11.76 -17.85
N SER A 720 26.82 -10.79 -17.57
CA SER A 720 26.33 -10.60 -16.22
C SER A 720 25.49 -11.79 -15.75
N PRO A 721 25.66 -12.29 -14.52
CA PRO A 721 24.83 -13.34 -13.97
C PRO A 721 23.48 -12.83 -13.45
N ASN A 722 23.26 -11.51 -13.39
CA ASN A 722 22.08 -10.87 -12.80
C ASN A 722 21.18 -10.27 -13.88
N ALA A 723 19.93 -10.76 -13.99
CA ALA A 723 18.98 -10.26 -14.98
C ALA A 723 18.61 -8.77 -14.84
N HIS A 724 18.60 -8.19 -13.63
CA HIS A 724 18.35 -6.75 -13.44
C HIS A 724 19.40 -5.91 -14.17
N VAL A 725 20.68 -6.23 -13.96
CA VAL A 725 21.82 -5.58 -14.63
C VAL A 725 21.72 -5.72 -16.14
N ARG A 726 21.36 -6.91 -16.64
CA ARG A 726 21.22 -7.17 -18.09
C ARG A 726 20.04 -6.39 -18.69
N LYS A 727 18.90 -6.33 -18.00
CA LYS A 727 17.73 -5.54 -18.41
C LYS A 727 18.06 -4.04 -18.45
N THR A 728 18.81 -3.54 -17.48
CA THR A 728 19.28 -2.15 -17.47
C THR A 728 20.21 -1.86 -18.65
N ALA A 729 21.20 -2.72 -18.90
CA ALA A 729 22.09 -2.57 -20.05
C ALA A 729 21.35 -2.67 -21.40
N TRP A 730 20.35 -3.57 -21.49
CA TRP A 730 19.47 -3.69 -22.66
C TRP A 730 18.70 -2.40 -22.93
N ARG A 731 18.07 -1.83 -21.89
CA ARG A 731 17.34 -0.55 -21.99
C ARG A 731 18.26 0.56 -22.49
N LEU A 732 19.44 0.73 -21.88
CA LEU A 732 20.41 1.76 -22.30
C LEU A 732 20.86 1.57 -23.75
N ALA A 733 21.05 0.32 -24.19
CA ALA A 733 21.38 0.03 -25.59
C ALA A 733 20.26 0.47 -26.56
N GLN A 734 18.99 0.29 -26.18
CA GLN A 734 17.83 0.75 -26.95
C GLN A 734 17.71 2.28 -26.95
N GLU A 735 17.83 2.91 -25.78
CA GLU A 735 17.60 4.35 -25.59
C GLU A 735 18.72 5.20 -26.20
N ASN A 736 19.99 4.80 -26.06
CA ASN A 736 21.12 5.67 -26.34
C ASN A 736 21.80 5.43 -27.70
N HIS A 737 21.50 4.33 -28.39
CA HIS A 737 22.25 3.93 -29.60
C HIS A 737 21.40 3.73 -30.86
N GLY A 738 20.09 4.01 -30.82
CA GLY A 738 19.21 4.00 -31.99
C GLY A 738 19.36 2.75 -32.85
N ALA A 739 19.55 2.92 -34.16
CA ALA A 739 19.70 1.81 -35.10
C ALA A 739 20.93 0.92 -34.83
N ALA A 740 22.02 1.48 -34.29
CA ALA A 740 23.21 0.70 -33.94
C ALA A 740 22.93 -0.23 -32.75
N GLY A 741 22.24 0.29 -31.72
CA GLY A 741 21.75 -0.49 -30.59
C GLY A 741 20.81 -1.60 -31.04
N ALA A 742 19.80 -1.27 -31.85
CA ALA A 742 18.86 -2.25 -32.39
C ALA A 742 19.56 -3.40 -33.14
N ARG A 743 20.53 -3.09 -34.01
CA ARG A 743 21.33 -4.12 -34.71
C ARG A 743 22.14 -4.99 -33.74
N ALA A 744 22.85 -4.38 -32.78
CA ALA A 744 23.63 -5.13 -31.81
C ALA A 744 22.74 -6.09 -30.98
N LEU A 745 21.60 -5.60 -30.51
CA LEU A 745 20.65 -6.39 -29.72
C LEU A 745 20.05 -7.57 -30.51
N THR A 746 19.85 -7.44 -31.82
CA THR A 746 19.39 -8.57 -32.67
C THR A 746 20.45 -9.66 -32.86
N GLN A 747 21.73 -9.35 -32.64
CA GLN A 747 22.83 -10.31 -32.76
C GLN A 747 23.09 -11.08 -31.46
N ILE A 748 22.56 -10.59 -30.33
CA ILE A 748 22.68 -11.29 -29.05
C ILE A 748 21.87 -12.58 -29.12
N ASN A 749 22.58 -13.71 -29.01
CA ASN A 749 21.94 -15.02 -28.94
C ASN A 749 21.18 -15.16 -27.63
N ARG A 750 19.87 -14.89 -27.70
CA ARG A 750 18.93 -15.14 -26.63
C ARG A 750 17.94 -16.19 -27.12
N GLY A 751 17.59 -17.12 -26.22
CA GLY A 751 16.53 -18.08 -26.50
C GLY A 751 15.20 -17.38 -26.82
N PRO A 752 14.16 -18.15 -27.21
CA PRO A 752 12.85 -17.60 -27.50
C PRO A 752 12.30 -16.72 -26.36
N ILE A 753 11.62 -15.64 -26.73
CA ILE A 753 11.10 -14.63 -25.80
C ILE A 753 9.58 -14.59 -25.86
N GLY A 754 8.97 -14.27 -24.73
CA GLY A 754 7.53 -14.25 -24.59
C GLY A 754 7.00 -15.64 -24.26
N SER A 755 5.72 -15.72 -23.97
CA SER A 755 5.06 -16.99 -23.66
C SER A 755 5.13 -17.96 -24.87
N LEU A 756 4.96 -19.26 -24.61
CA LEU A 756 4.91 -20.23 -25.72
C LEU A 756 3.81 -19.90 -26.75
N PRO A 757 2.57 -19.53 -26.37
CA PRO A 757 1.54 -19.12 -27.34
C PRO A 757 1.91 -17.90 -28.16
N GLU A 758 2.55 -16.88 -27.57
CA GLU A 758 3.03 -15.71 -28.32
C GLU A 758 4.07 -16.10 -29.37
N GLN A 759 4.99 -16.99 -29.01
CA GLN A 759 5.98 -17.53 -29.94
C GLN A 759 5.31 -18.30 -31.09
N ARG A 760 4.30 -19.13 -30.79
CA ARG A 760 3.54 -19.87 -31.81
C ARG A 760 2.74 -18.95 -32.71
N HIS A 761 2.10 -17.91 -32.17
CA HIS A 761 1.45 -16.88 -32.95
C HIS A 761 2.44 -16.21 -33.92
N ALA A 762 3.60 -15.77 -33.44
CA ALA A 762 4.62 -15.13 -34.29
C ALA A 762 5.13 -16.05 -35.40
N ALA A 763 5.41 -17.32 -35.08
CA ALA A 763 5.85 -18.31 -36.06
C ALA A 763 4.76 -18.59 -37.12
N ALA A 764 3.51 -18.77 -36.70
CA ALA A 764 2.38 -19.01 -37.61
C ALA A 764 2.07 -17.79 -38.49
N ARG A 765 2.25 -16.56 -37.97
CA ARG A 765 2.13 -15.32 -38.76
C ARG A 765 3.15 -15.29 -39.90
N ALA A 766 4.36 -15.80 -39.67
CA ALA A 766 5.42 -15.85 -40.68
C ALA A 766 5.26 -16.99 -41.71
N ALA A 767 4.35 -17.95 -41.48
CA ALA A 767 4.13 -19.09 -42.37
C ALA A 767 3.47 -18.66 -43.69
N THR A 768 4.21 -18.42 -44.76
CA THR A 768 3.72 -17.89 -46.05
C THR A 768 3.58 -18.91 -47.15
N THR A 769 4.22 -20.08 -47.04
CA THR A 769 4.10 -21.14 -48.03
C THR A 769 3.02 -22.15 -47.64
N ARG A 770 2.45 -22.85 -48.63
CA ARG A 770 1.46 -23.91 -48.41
C ARG A 770 1.92 -24.93 -47.36
N ALA A 771 3.16 -25.42 -47.46
CA ALA A 771 3.70 -26.41 -46.53
C ALA A 771 3.77 -25.86 -45.08
N GLN A 772 4.10 -24.58 -44.91
CA GLN A 772 4.12 -23.95 -43.59
C GLN A 772 2.70 -23.77 -43.05
N GLN A 773 1.73 -23.41 -43.90
CA GLN A 773 0.33 -23.29 -43.50
C GLN A 773 -0.27 -24.66 -43.12
N GLU A 774 0.05 -25.72 -43.86
CA GLU A 774 -0.32 -27.09 -43.52
C GLU A 774 0.29 -27.53 -42.18
N ALA A 775 1.53 -27.13 -41.87
CA ALA A 775 2.15 -27.36 -40.57
C ALA A 775 1.42 -26.63 -39.43
N VAL A 776 0.94 -25.40 -39.64
CA VAL A 776 0.11 -24.67 -38.67
C VAL A 776 -1.20 -25.39 -38.39
N LEU A 777 -1.86 -25.94 -39.42
CA LEU A 777 -3.07 -26.74 -39.24
C LEU A 777 -2.80 -28.04 -38.46
N ALA A 778 -1.70 -28.72 -38.78
CA ALA A 778 -1.28 -29.91 -38.04
C ALA A 778 -0.98 -29.60 -36.57
N GLU A 779 -0.33 -28.46 -36.29
CA GLU A 779 -0.06 -28.00 -34.93
C GLU A 779 -1.36 -27.70 -34.18
N PHE A 780 -2.34 -27.04 -34.83
CA PHE A 780 -3.65 -26.78 -34.22
C PHE A 780 -4.36 -28.09 -33.85
N ALA A 781 -4.35 -29.07 -34.76
CA ALA A 781 -4.99 -30.37 -34.53
C ALA A 781 -4.32 -31.14 -33.38
N ALA A 782 -2.99 -31.02 -33.23
CA ALA A 782 -2.22 -31.68 -32.18
C ALA A 782 -2.25 -30.93 -30.83
N ALA A 783 -2.53 -29.63 -30.83
CA ALA A 783 -2.53 -28.81 -29.61
C ALA A 783 -3.57 -29.30 -28.61
N THR A 784 -3.15 -29.44 -27.35
CA THR A 784 -3.96 -29.91 -26.23
C THR A 784 -4.53 -28.79 -25.35
N ASP A 785 -4.10 -27.55 -25.58
CA ASP A 785 -4.58 -26.37 -24.88
C ASP A 785 -5.13 -25.30 -25.83
N ASP A 786 -6.08 -24.52 -25.31
CA ASP A 786 -6.77 -23.50 -26.09
C ASP A 786 -5.95 -22.22 -26.30
N TRP A 787 -4.84 -22.02 -25.59
CA TRP A 787 -3.98 -20.86 -25.81
C TRP A 787 -3.16 -21.01 -27.08
N ILE A 788 -2.52 -22.16 -27.31
CA ILE A 788 -1.83 -22.45 -28.57
C ILE A 788 -2.84 -22.44 -29.72
N ARG A 789 -4.00 -23.09 -29.56
CA ARG A 789 -5.04 -23.07 -30.58
C ARG A 789 -5.48 -21.65 -30.92
N SER A 790 -5.70 -20.80 -29.91
CA SER A 790 -6.09 -19.40 -30.12
C SER A 790 -4.99 -18.60 -30.83
N ALA A 791 -3.72 -18.83 -30.47
CA ALA A 791 -2.57 -18.20 -31.10
C ALA A 791 -2.49 -18.52 -32.61
N LEU A 792 -2.70 -19.79 -32.97
CA LEU A 792 -2.66 -20.25 -34.36
C LEU A 792 -3.84 -19.72 -35.18
N VAL A 793 -5.05 -19.72 -34.61
CA VAL A 793 -6.23 -19.11 -35.26
C VAL A 793 -6.00 -17.62 -35.49
N ALA A 794 -5.58 -16.88 -34.46
CA ALA A 794 -5.32 -15.45 -34.57
C ALA A 794 -4.27 -15.13 -35.64
N ALA A 795 -3.24 -15.98 -35.78
CA ALA A 795 -2.22 -15.84 -36.80
C ALA A 795 -2.75 -16.05 -38.23
N ALA A 796 -3.76 -16.90 -38.39
CA ALA A 796 -4.34 -17.28 -39.67
C ALA A 796 -5.40 -16.30 -40.20
N VAL A 797 -5.93 -15.38 -39.37
CA VAL A 797 -7.01 -14.44 -39.72
C VAL A 797 -6.80 -13.71 -41.04
N GLU A 798 -5.62 -13.11 -41.26
CA GLU A 798 -5.35 -12.35 -42.50
C GLU A 798 -5.30 -13.21 -43.77
N ARG A 799 -5.24 -14.54 -43.62
CA ARG A 799 -5.24 -15.52 -44.72
C ARG A 799 -6.29 -16.61 -44.51
N ALA A 800 -7.41 -16.23 -43.88
CA ALA A 800 -8.46 -17.18 -43.48
C ALA A 800 -8.93 -18.05 -44.66
N ASN A 801 -9.06 -17.46 -45.87
CA ASN A 801 -9.44 -18.18 -47.07
C ASN A 801 -8.48 -19.35 -47.41
N ASP A 802 -7.17 -19.10 -47.45
CA ASP A 802 -6.16 -20.11 -47.78
C ASP A 802 -6.19 -21.26 -46.79
N TYR A 803 -6.28 -20.92 -45.50
CA TYR A 803 -6.34 -21.89 -44.42
C TYR A 803 -7.60 -22.75 -44.45
N VAL A 804 -8.77 -22.19 -44.79
CA VAL A 804 -10.01 -22.96 -44.95
C VAL A 804 -9.92 -23.92 -46.13
N LEU A 805 -9.36 -23.48 -47.26
CA LEU A 805 -9.15 -24.35 -48.43
C LEU A 805 -8.21 -25.51 -48.11
N LEU A 806 -7.14 -25.26 -47.36
CA LEU A 806 -6.24 -26.31 -46.88
C LEU A 806 -6.92 -27.25 -45.88
N ALA A 807 -7.72 -26.73 -44.96
CA ALA A 807 -8.43 -27.54 -43.97
C ALA A 807 -9.44 -28.51 -44.61
N LEU A 808 -10.11 -28.10 -45.70
CA LEU A 808 -11.01 -28.97 -46.47
C LEU A 808 -10.28 -30.16 -47.13
N GLN A 809 -8.98 -30.03 -47.40
CA GLN A 809 -8.14 -31.06 -48.02
C GLN A 809 -7.24 -31.79 -47.02
N ALA A 810 -7.30 -31.42 -45.74
CA ALA A 810 -6.39 -31.94 -44.73
C ALA A 810 -6.62 -33.45 -44.46
N PRO A 811 -5.59 -34.20 -44.04
CA PRO A 811 -5.73 -35.62 -43.72
C PRO A 811 -6.66 -35.92 -42.54
N GLN A 812 -6.73 -35.01 -41.55
CA GLN A 812 -7.57 -35.13 -40.35
C GLN A 812 -8.52 -33.93 -40.21
N PRO A 813 -9.46 -33.75 -41.15
CA PRO A 813 -10.25 -32.52 -41.23
C PRO A 813 -11.18 -32.36 -40.02
N ALA A 814 -11.66 -33.46 -39.40
CA ALA A 814 -12.50 -33.39 -38.21
C ALA A 814 -11.88 -32.56 -37.06
N ALA A 815 -10.57 -32.68 -36.84
CA ALA A 815 -9.86 -31.92 -35.82
C ALA A 815 -9.74 -30.41 -36.12
N LEU A 816 -9.97 -30.01 -37.38
CA LEU A 816 -9.87 -28.63 -37.86
C LEU A 816 -11.23 -27.91 -37.91
N ALA A 817 -12.34 -28.59 -37.63
CA ALA A 817 -13.65 -27.94 -37.60
C ALA A 817 -13.71 -26.75 -36.62
N PRO A 818 -13.16 -26.82 -35.39
CA PRO A 818 -13.11 -25.66 -34.49
C PRO A 818 -12.24 -24.51 -35.03
N PHE A 819 -11.15 -24.83 -35.75
CA PHE A 819 -10.28 -23.84 -36.38
C PHE A 819 -11.04 -23.02 -37.43
N VAL A 820 -11.75 -23.73 -38.32
CA VAL A 820 -12.55 -23.09 -39.38
C VAL A 820 -13.73 -22.32 -38.81
N ALA A 821 -14.39 -22.84 -37.77
CA ALA A 821 -15.46 -22.11 -37.09
C ALA A 821 -14.95 -20.78 -36.48
N ALA A 822 -13.78 -20.78 -35.84
CA ALA A 822 -13.20 -19.59 -35.25
C ALA A 822 -12.68 -18.58 -36.28
N LEU A 823 -12.22 -19.06 -37.45
CA LEU A 823 -11.79 -18.20 -38.57
C LEU A 823 -12.93 -17.64 -39.39
N ALA A 824 -14.10 -18.27 -39.38
CA ALA A 824 -15.20 -17.92 -40.26
C ALA A 824 -15.60 -16.43 -40.26
N PRO A 825 -15.65 -15.72 -39.10
CA PRO A 825 -15.96 -14.29 -39.09
C PRO A 825 -14.96 -13.40 -39.85
N ALA A 826 -13.75 -13.90 -40.11
CA ALA A 826 -12.71 -13.20 -40.86
C ALA A 826 -12.73 -13.53 -42.36
N LEU A 827 -13.62 -14.41 -42.83
CA LEU A 827 -13.70 -14.77 -44.25
C LEU A 827 -14.21 -13.59 -45.09
N PRO A 828 -13.54 -13.23 -46.20
CA PRO A 828 -14.04 -12.19 -47.08
C PRO A 828 -15.36 -12.61 -47.74
N ALA A 829 -16.40 -11.77 -47.67
CA ALA A 829 -17.70 -12.06 -48.29
C ALA A 829 -17.58 -12.40 -49.79
N GLY A 830 -16.66 -11.75 -50.50
CA GLY A 830 -16.39 -12.00 -51.92
C GLY A 830 -15.84 -13.41 -52.25
N GLN A 831 -15.36 -14.16 -51.25
CA GLN A 831 -14.86 -15.54 -51.42
C GLN A 831 -15.92 -16.60 -51.09
N ALA A 832 -17.12 -16.21 -50.62
CA ALA A 832 -18.14 -17.16 -50.16
C ALA A 832 -18.52 -18.20 -51.22
N ILE A 833 -18.71 -17.78 -52.48
CA ILE A 833 -19.05 -18.69 -53.59
C ILE A 833 -17.94 -19.72 -53.82
N ALA A 834 -16.68 -19.27 -53.91
CA ALA A 834 -15.53 -20.15 -54.14
C ALA A 834 -15.35 -21.16 -53.00
N LEU A 835 -15.60 -20.74 -51.75
CA LEU A 835 -15.52 -21.61 -50.57
C LEU A 835 -16.65 -22.64 -50.53
N VAL A 836 -17.88 -22.28 -50.90
CA VAL A 836 -18.99 -23.24 -51.05
C VAL A 836 -18.67 -24.28 -52.12
N GLN A 837 -18.15 -23.84 -53.26
CA GLN A 837 -17.75 -24.74 -54.35
C GLN A 837 -16.62 -25.69 -53.91
N ALA A 838 -15.61 -25.18 -53.21
CA ALA A 838 -14.52 -25.99 -52.65
C ALA A 838 -15.04 -27.01 -51.62
N ALA A 839 -15.96 -26.61 -50.73
CA ALA A 839 -16.56 -27.49 -49.74
C ALA A 839 -17.40 -28.62 -50.37
N ALA A 840 -18.15 -28.29 -51.43
CA ALA A 840 -18.96 -29.27 -52.16
C ALA A 840 -18.09 -30.35 -52.82
N ASN A 841 -16.90 -29.97 -53.29
CA ASN A 841 -15.95 -30.85 -53.94
C ASN A 841 -14.99 -31.58 -52.98
N ALA A 842 -14.94 -31.17 -51.70
CA ALA A 842 -14.08 -31.80 -50.71
C ALA A 842 -14.56 -33.22 -50.32
N PRO A 843 -13.67 -34.11 -49.84
CA PRO A 843 -14.02 -35.48 -49.45
C PRO A 843 -15.09 -35.54 -48.34
N ALA A 844 -15.78 -36.68 -48.23
CA ALA A 844 -16.78 -36.91 -47.18
C ALA A 844 -16.18 -36.82 -45.76
N ALA A 845 -14.92 -37.23 -45.58
CA ALA A 845 -14.21 -37.09 -44.31
C ALA A 845 -14.17 -35.63 -43.81
N ALA A 846 -14.26 -34.64 -44.70
CA ALA A 846 -14.26 -33.22 -44.35
C ALA A 846 -15.63 -32.68 -43.88
N HIS A 847 -16.67 -33.51 -43.73
CA HIS A 847 -18.00 -33.09 -43.27
C HIS A 847 -17.98 -32.13 -42.07
N PRO A 848 -17.21 -32.37 -40.98
CA PRO A 848 -17.16 -31.43 -39.86
C PRO A 848 -16.67 -30.03 -40.23
N VAL A 849 -15.68 -29.94 -41.12
CA VAL A 849 -15.14 -28.66 -41.61
C VAL A 849 -16.14 -27.97 -42.53
N LYS A 850 -16.81 -28.72 -43.40
CA LYS A 850 -17.88 -28.19 -44.27
C LYS A 850 -19.00 -27.56 -43.43
N ASN A 851 -19.42 -28.23 -42.36
CA ASN A 851 -20.46 -27.71 -41.46
C ASN A 851 -20.03 -26.42 -40.75
N ALA A 852 -18.81 -26.42 -40.20
CA ALA A 852 -18.24 -25.23 -39.56
C ALA A 852 -18.19 -24.05 -40.54
N LEU A 853 -17.74 -24.29 -41.78
CA LEU A 853 -17.69 -23.29 -42.84
C LEU A 853 -19.09 -22.79 -43.21
N LEU A 854 -20.05 -23.67 -43.48
CA LEU A 854 -21.42 -23.28 -43.88
C LEU A 854 -22.12 -22.45 -42.82
N ARG A 855 -22.02 -22.83 -41.54
CA ARG A 855 -22.55 -22.03 -40.42
C ARG A 855 -21.89 -20.66 -40.33
N GLY A 856 -20.58 -20.62 -40.56
CA GLY A 856 -19.82 -19.38 -40.62
C GLY A 856 -20.28 -18.46 -41.74
N LEU A 857 -20.43 -18.99 -42.95
CA LEU A 857 -20.89 -18.25 -44.13
C LEU A 857 -22.34 -17.77 -43.99
N ALA A 858 -23.20 -18.52 -43.31
CA ALA A 858 -24.58 -18.11 -43.02
C ALA A 858 -24.68 -16.84 -42.15
N GLY A 859 -23.62 -16.51 -41.40
CA GLY A 859 -23.52 -15.28 -40.62
C GLY A 859 -22.95 -14.08 -41.39
N LEU A 860 -22.51 -14.24 -42.63
CA LEU A 860 -22.01 -13.14 -43.48
C LEU A 860 -23.17 -12.50 -44.25
N GLU A 861 -23.10 -11.18 -44.51
CA GLU A 861 -24.03 -10.52 -45.42
C GLU A 861 -23.99 -11.20 -46.80
N ALA A 862 -25.14 -11.64 -47.29
CA ALA A 862 -25.22 -12.48 -48.48
C ALA A 862 -24.70 -11.74 -49.74
N PRO A 863 -23.94 -12.42 -50.62
CA PRO A 863 -23.65 -11.87 -51.94
C PRO A 863 -24.96 -11.68 -52.74
N ALA A 864 -25.06 -10.57 -53.47
CA ALA A 864 -26.30 -10.15 -54.13
C ALA A 864 -26.82 -11.09 -55.24
N VAL A 865 -26.00 -12.03 -55.74
CA VAL A 865 -26.38 -13.01 -56.78
C VAL A 865 -25.60 -14.33 -56.57
N VAL A 866 -26.31 -15.46 -56.50
CA VAL A 866 -25.73 -16.82 -56.51
C VAL A 866 -26.10 -17.47 -57.84
N ASP A 867 -25.13 -17.97 -58.61
CA ASP A 867 -25.40 -18.64 -59.88
C ASP A 867 -26.03 -20.05 -59.70
N ASP A 868 -26.70 -20.55 -60.74
CA ASP A 868 -27.40 -21.86 -60.73
C ASP A 868 -26.48 -23.04 -60.40
N THR A 869 -25.18 -22.93 -60.68
CA THR A 869 -24.21 -23.99 -60.40
C THR A 869 -23.91 -24.03 -58.90
N THR A 870 -23.68 -22.87 -58.29
CA THR A 870 -23.45 -22.69 -56.87
C THR A 870 -24.69 -23.04 -56.06
N ALA A 871 -25.88 -22.68 -56.54
CA ALA A 871 -27.16 -23.07 -55.91
C ALA A 871 -27.33 -24.59 -55.84
N ARG A 872 -27.03 -25.31 -56.94
CA ARG A 872 -27.07 -26.79 -56.97
C ARG A 872 -26.03 -27.43 -56.05
N LEU A 873 -24.83 -26.89 -55.99
CA LEU A 873 -23.77 -27.38 -55.10
C LEU A 873 -24.12 -27.16 -53.62
N LEU A 874 -24.74 -26.02 -53.30
CA LEU A 874 -25.24 -25.73 -51.96
C LEU A 874 -26.37 -26.68 -51.56
N GLN A 875 -27.33 -26.93 -52.45
CA GLN A 875 -28.39 -27.92 -52.20
C GLN A 875 -27.81 -29.32 -51.96
N ARG A 876 -26.81 -29.74 -52.75
CA ARG A 876 -26.11 -31.01 -52.56
C ARG A 876 -25.38 -31.08 -51.21
N LEU A 877 -24.74 -29.99 -50.81
CA LEU A 877 -24.11 -29.87 -49.50
C LEU A 877 -25.15 -29.99 -48.40
N LEU A 878 -26.29 -29.30 -48.48
CA LEU A 878 -27.35 -29.34 -47.45
C LEU A 878 -28.12 -30.68 -47.41
N ALA A 879 -28.13 -31.43 -48.50
CA ALA A 879 -28.81 -32.73 -48.59
C ALA A 879 -27.98 -33.91 -48.05
N ALA A 880 -26.71 -33.71 -47.69
CA ALA A 880 -25.91 -34.78 -47.11
C ALA A 880 -26.34 -35.06 -45.64
N PRO A 881 -26.37 -36.33 -45.20
CA PRO A 881 -27.01 -36.73 -43.94
C PRO A 881 -26.33 -36.17 -42.66
N ASP A 882 -25.10 -35.65 -42.77
CA ASP A 882 -24.34 -35.10 -41.64
C ASP A 882 -24.15 -33.58 -41.69
N THR A 883 -24.72 -32.90 -42.69
CA THR A 883 -24.60 -31.44 -42.92
C THR A 883 -25.85 -30.75 -42.40
N VAL A 884 -25.70 -30.00 -41.30
CA VAL A 884 -26.79 -29.25 -40.63
C VAL A 884 -26.47 -27.76 -40.57
#